data_AF-A0A6J1LUW4-F1
#
_entry.id   AF-A0A6J1LUW4-F1
#
_cell.length_a   1.000
_cell.length_b   1.000
_cell.length_c   1.000
_cell.angle_alpha   90.00
_cell.angle_beta   90.00
_cell.angle_gamma   90.00
#
_symmetry.space_group_name_H-M   'P 1'
#
loop_
_entity.id
_entity.type
_entity.pdbx_description
1 polymer ?
#
loop_
_entity_poly.entity_id
_entity_poly.type
_entity_poly.pdbx_seq_one_letter_code
_entity_poly.pdbx_strand_id
1 'polypeptide(L)'
;METRKSAKAQTKRKSRRSGHGSVRSVVPSHLETKPIVQRVYLYMQLKQILHMPVVSYPLELHLYHVKNTLQKMCDHYTKETIIYQNEFTLDRPAFAMGIMQDNVDDMNTFSDNPLIVTLYQRIPRHRKEDLITVGVVRGDASERDLEEGGGDARTGAALDEDVSEDVSGGDQYVEETLEFVSRGHCDLLQLFQSKRFINNIQIMLYPQYISKLQTRTAQKITTVSNWHMYSILPILKNNHFSNLVFITFESLYNASEDLHSRAAHLGMSISMRATAVDGDEPDGQPEVLPLCTFYSFVVQVINDQKAVVVWESIKRDLLNLGPFGVSTVQMETNLHVPVLRIFQGLLKTHDVDFKLENINPVEDSALINNSMHRYVLTAEMQDIIEAAIVNNEYEILLQLYDEVPNNVLYEGVINPSIFGYPHMNTCRFASVLTPVARHSTETTPHTTAVPAPDLPMFAIVKLCFFHTLTKHHEPLDTYNESNMKAGQLQRCFTVNPHVEKSNSDILKELYRRFDELVKDVISYIIKHDVTSIDDRRNYFCCTINNLNNLLINICGYDFNVSMPTKNNIEFREMLTHMYKDLMDRIIRILNDCGWEALGNCVLNKERDQQRLRRLLDEHRSLCMVGECGLADQLFAELKSACSSKILLNFYVFLNSVQNLNFDYAKTYLLTQVENNWDGEYFVNLLQLYIDYQVELKAETEEKERREQEMKMAAKMLPAKMLQAKMLPNVNMDMKPPQAFSNMIAKLRNFATANNLDCEAWILLYCYYQEKGYLSGMEYTRWKYENLYHVPSRKMLLTPTPLFEAFLPANFDLTDRSAHVVKFYGVFKTFARLGAYAFAETVYNQIAKDFTVNETYLVTTTLKMLQGQIDGNFKVRNLPTNRSESGKMIKFHQAHINGHVEYSRHRYPQAIECFKELLYIEKTNTSTLSLFYLGLLRLAHLSFEFGDYEVALHAYELCVPSSKLEKNFLANYGMGLTLYYLNRLEDAIAYLARTTEIDIYLPDSWGFLAIINLRLGRNKLALNCWKMAKQYPEITMSPCVYNELDKIKYSDIDLLVDDDQPTTVNKSANI
;
A
#
# COMPACT_ATOMS: atom_id res chain seq x y z
N MET A 1 1.19 -74.50 -36.91
CA MET A 1 2.51 -75.16 -36.97
C MET A 1 3.22 -74.80 -35.67
N GLU A 2 3.03 -75.56 -34.58
CA GLU A 2 3.80 -76.79 -34.24
C GLU A 2 5.31 -76.48 -34.17
N THR A 3 6.09 -76.64 -33.10
CA THR A 3 6.08 -77.48 -31.88
C THR A 3 7.10 -76.86 -30.88
N ARG A 4 6.93 -76.75 -29.56
CA ARG A 4 6.82 -77.72 -28.43
C ARG A 4 8.17 -78.17 -27.81
N LYS A 5 8.25 -78.10 -26.46
CA LYS A 5 9.05 -78.86 -25.44
C LYS A 5 10.32 -78.17 -24.85
N SER A 6 10.34 -77.72 -23.58
CA SER A 6 10.41 -78.39 -22.24
C SER A 6 11.85 -78.76 -21.82
N ALA A 7 12.41 -78.43 -20.64
CA ALA A 7 12.10 -78.93 -19.28
C ALA A 7 12.96 -78.17 -18.20
N LYS A 8 12.43 -77.80 -17.00
CA LYS A 8 12.56 -78.42 -15.63
C LYS A 8 14.01 -78.75 -15.17
N ALA A 9 14.46 -78.66 -13.90
CA ALA A 9 14.02 -78.14 -12.59
C ALA A 9 15.13 -78.42 -11.53
N GLN A 10 14.98 -77.86 -10.32
CA GLN A 10 15.58 -78.22 -8.99
C GLN A 10 16.97 -77.69 -8.62
N THR A 11 17.14 -76.74 -7.68
CA THR A 11 17.01 -76.71 -6.19
C THR A 11 18.07 -77.48 -5.39
N LYS A 12 18.78 -76.76 -4.49
CA LYS A 12 19.12 -77.24 -3.14
C LYS A 12 19.50 -76.09 -2.19
N ARG A 13 18.62 -75.86 -1.20
CA ARG A 13 18.86 -75.17 0.08
C ARG A 13 19.90 -75.93 0.91
N LYS A 14 20.66 -75.22 1.76
CA LYS A 14 20.92 -75.63 3.15
C LYS A 14 21.03 -74.39 4.04
N SER A 15 20.29 -74.43 5.16
CA SER A 15 20.27 -73.42 6.22
C SER A 15 21.22 -73.81 7.35
N ARG A 16 21.53 -72.85 8.23
CA ARG A 16 21.88 -73.12 9.63
C ARG A 16 21.34 -72.00 10.53
N ARG A 17 20.65 -72.42 11.60
CA ARG A 17 19.95 -71.65 12.63
C ARG A 17 20.79 -71.54 13.91
N SER A 18 20.60 -70.46 14.67
CA SER A 18 20.39 -70.33 16.15
C SER A 18 21.03 -69.02 16.66
N GLY A 19 20.52 -68.21 17.58
CA GLY A 19 19.44 -68.33 18.58
C GLY A 19 19.21 -66.96 19.28
N HIS A 20 18.21 -66.90 20.17
CA HIS A 20 17.56 -65.72 20.79
C HIS A 20 18.36 -64.91 21.82
N GLY A 21 17.97 -63.64 22.01
CA GLY A 21 18.18 -62.84 23.23
C GLY A 21 17.80 -61.35 23.07
N SER A 22 16.75 -60.89 23.75
CA SER A 22 16.16 -59.53 23.75
C SER A 22 16.85 -58.59 24.75
N VAL A 23 17.16 -57.33 24.39
CA VAL A 23 17.04 -56.11 25.25
C VAL A 23 16.99 -54.81 24.40
N ARG A 24 15.92 -54.00 24.64
CA ARG A 24 15.69 -52.54 24.42
C ARG A 24 15.72 -51.91 23.03
N SER A 25 14.65 -51.16 22.75
CA SER A 25 14.34 -50.40 21.55
C SER A 25 15.30 -49.24 21.30
N VAL A 26 16.06 -49.34 20.22
CA VAL A 26 16.70 -48.22 19.52
C VAL A 26 15.89 -47.99 18.25
N VAL A 27 15.51 -46.74 18.00
CA VAL A 27 14.87 -46.26 16.77
C VAL A 27 15.66 -46.78 15.56
N PRO A 28 15.04 -47.39 14.53
CA PRO A 28 15.78 -47.88 13.39
C PRO A 28 16.30 -46.69 12.59
N SER A 29 17.62 -46.52 12.56
CA SER A 29 18.33 -45.75 11.54
C SER A 29 17.91 -46.28 10.17
N HIS A 30 17.25 -45.44 9.37
CA HIS A 30 17.07 -45.69 7.95
C HIS A 30 18.44 -45.96 7.34
N LEU A 31 18.61 -47.16 6.77
CA LEU A 31 19.74 -47.49 5.91
C LEU A 31 19.64 -46.60 4.67
N GLU A 32 20.35 -45.47 4.67
CA GLU A 32 20.64 -44.70 3.47
C GLU A 32 21.44 -45.58 2.51
N THR A 33 20.75 -46.16 1.52
CA THR A 33 21.42 -46.51 0.27
C THR A 33 21.89 -45.21 -0.36
N LYS A 34 23.17 -44.85 -0.14
CA LYS A 34 23.80 -43.72 -0.84
C LYS A 34 23.48 -43.84 -2.34
N PRO A 35 22.85 -42.84 -2.97
CA PRO A 35 22.61 -42.88 -4.41
C PRO A 35 23.96 -43.02 -5.11
N ILE A 36 24.06 -43.94 -6.06
CA ILE A 36 25.27 -44.09 -6.89
C ILE A 36 25.37 -42.80 -7.71
N VAL A 37 26.24 -41.88 -7.28
CA VAL A 37 26.43 -40.60 -7.95
C VAL A 37 27.19 -40.87 -9.25
N GLN A 38 26.45 -40.87 -10.37
CA GLN A 38 27.01 -41.09 -11.69
C GLN A 38 27.48 -39.74 -12.27
N ARG A 39 28.70 -39.70 -12.81
CA ARG A 39 29.18 -38.53 -13.56
C ARG A 39 28.59 -38.56 -14.97
N VAL A 40 27.92 -37.48 -15.34
CA VAL A 40 27.36 -37.23 -16.67
C VAL A 40 28.21 -36.16 -17.37
N TYR A 41 28.25 -36.19 -18.69
CA TYR A 41 29.05 -35.25 -19.47
C TYR A 41 28.14 -34.42 -20.38
N LEU A 42 28.23 -33.10 -20.23
CA LEU A 42 27.69 -32.15 -21.19
C LEU A 42 28.73 -31.92 -22.28
N TYR A 43 28.37 -32.24 -23.52
CA TYR A 43 29.20 -32.02 -24.69
C TYR A 43 28.82 -30.70 -25.36
N MET A 44 29.81 -29.88 -25.68
CA MET A 44 29.66 -28.59 -26.34
C MET A 44 30.51 -28.57 -27.60
N GLN A 45 29.88 -28.33 -28.74
CA GLN A 45 30.54 -28.33 -30.04
C GLN A 45 30.21 -27.05 -30.79
N LEU A 46 31.23 -26.31 -31.21
CA LEU A 46 31.05 -25.14 -32.06
C LEU A 46 30.61 -25.60 -33.46
N LYS A 47 29.57 -24.97 -34.01
CA LYS A 47 29.09 -25.26 -35.37
C LYS A 47 29.51 -24.24 -36.40
N GLN A 48 29.30 -22.97 -36.07
CA GLN A 48 29.64 -21.86 -36.96
C GLN A 48 29.70 -20.58 -36.17
N ILE A 49 30.45 -19.63 -36.70
CA ILE A 49 30.47 -18.25 -36.24
C ILE A 49 29.94 -17.36 -37.38
N LEU A 50 28.94 -16.54 -37.08
CA LEU A 50 28.33 -15.57 -37.99
C LEU A 50 28.83 -14.17 -37.65
N HIS A 51 28.97 -13.31 -38.66
CA HIS A 51 29.45 -11.92 -38.53
C HIS A 51 30.87 -11.84 -37.92
N MET A 52 31.85 -12.39 -38.64
CA MET A 52 33.26 -12.36 -38.25
C MET A 52 33.86 -10.94 -38.37
N PRO A 53 34.59 -10.45 -37.36
CA PRO A 53 35.24 -9.14 -37.43
C PRO A 53 36.42 -9.16 -38.40
N VAL A 54 36.65 -8.04 -39.10
CA VAL A 54 37.90 -7.85 -39.86
C VAL A 54 39.03 -7.60 -38.86
N VAL A 55 40.05 -8.45 -38.87
CA VAL A 55 41.18 -8.40 -37.94
C VAL A 55 42.51 -8.59 -38.66
N SER A 56 43.57 -7.98 -38.15
CA SER A 56 44.93 -8.07 -38.69
C SER A 56 45.67 -9.36 -38.35
N TYR A 57 45.22 -10.08 -37.31
CA TYR A 57 45.90 -11.24 -36.76
C TYR A 57 44.90 -12.36 -36.45
N PRO A 58 45.36 -13.63 -36.33
CA PRO A 58 44.48 -14.77 -36.10
C PRO A 58 43.65 -14.68 -34.80
N LEU A 59 42.45 -15.23 -34.86
CA LEU A 59 41.49 -15.24 -33.75
C LEU A 59 41.59 -16.53 -32.92
N GLU A 60 41.29 -16.37 -31.62
CA GLU A 60 41.15 -17.45 -30.66
C GLU A 60 39.84 -17.32 -29.89
N LEU A 61 39.08 -18.40 -29.77
CA LEU A 61 37.86 -18.47 -28.98
C LEU A 61 38.12 -19.22 -27.68
N HIS A 62 37.97 -18.53 -26.55
CA HIS A 62 38.23 -19.05 -25.21
C HIS A 62 36.90 -19.33 -24.51
N LEU A 63 36.76 -20.54 -23.95
CA LEU A 63 35.62 -20.91 -23.11
C LEU A 63 36.04 -20.92 -21.63
N TYR A 64 35.21 -20.36 -20.77
CA TYR A 64 35.47 -20.29 -19.34
C TYR A 64 34.21 -20.51 -18.51
N HIS A 65 34.34 -21.29 -17.43
CA HIS A 65 33.32 -21.48 -16.41
C HIS A 65 34.00 -21.55 -15.04
N VAL A 66 33.49 -20.78 -14.08
CA VAL A 66 34.20 -20.44 -12.82
C VAL A 66 34.60 -21.69 -12.01
N LYS A 67 33.70 -22.67 -11.85
CA LYS A 67 33.93 -23.83 -10.96
C LYS A 67 34.14 -25.16 -11.68
N ASN A 68 33.76 -25.29 -12.96
CA ASN A 68 33.76 -26.57 -13.66
C ASN A 68 34.80 -26.59 -14.76
N THR A 69 35.64 -27.62 -14.77
CA THR A 69 36.70 -27.77 -15.78
C THR A 69 36.14 -28.29 -17.10
N LEU A 70 36.40 -27.55 -18.17
CA LEU A 70 36.18 -27.97 -19.55
C LEU A 70 37.36 -28.83 -20.04
N GLN A 71 37.07 -29.95 -20.70
CA GLN A 71 38.08 -30.81 -21.32
C GLN A 71 37.94 -30.78 -22.84
N LYS A 72 39.01 -30.42 -23.55
CA LYS A 72 39.05 -30.44 -25.03
C LYS A 72 39.25 -31.88 -25.49
N MET A 73 38.29 -32.40 -26.26
CA MET A 73 38.33 -33.75 -26.81
C MET A 73 39.12 -33.74 -28.13
N CYS A 74 40.45 -33.75 -28.01
CA CYS A 74 41.38 -34.01 -29.12
C CYS A 74 41.99 -35.41 -28.97
N ASP A 75 42.81 -35.83 -29.94
CA ASP A 75 43.52 -37.11 -29.89
C ASP A 75 44.37 -37.26 -28.61
N HIS A 76 44.68 -36.17 -27.90
CA HIS A 76 45.31 -36.13 -26.57
C HIS A 76 44.45 -35.24 -25.64
N TYR A 77 44.21 -35.69 -24.40
CA TYR A 77 43.42 -34.93 -23.42
C TYR A 77 44.20 -33.69 -22.94
N THR A 78 43.74 -32.48 -23.29
CA THR A 78 44.30 -31.21 -22.80
C THR A 78 43.27 -30.42 -21.99
N LYS A 79 43.76 -29.60 -21.06
CA LYS A 79 42.95 -28.62 -20.30
C LYS A 79 42.76 -27.29 -21.05
N GLU A 80 43.23 -27.21 -22.29
CA GLU A 80 43.17 -26.00 -23.09
C GLU A 80 41.74 -25.77 -23.59
N THR A 81 41.11 -24.68 -23.16
CA THR A 81 39.72 -24.34 -23.53
C THR A 81 39.64 -23.43 -24.76
N ILE A 82 40.65 -23.52 -25.63
CA ILE A 82 40.87 -22.61 -26.75
C ILE A 82 40.52 -23.30 -28.07
N ILE A 83 39.78 -22.60 -28.93
CA ILE A 83 39.54 -22.96 -30.33
C ILE A 83 40.27 -21.93 -31.19
N TYR A 84 41.14 -22.39 -32.08
CA TYR A 84 41.86 -21.52 -32.99
C TYR A 84 41.02 -21.22 -34.25
N GLN A 85 41.24 -20.08 -34.91
CA GLN A 85 40.44 -19.65 -36.06
C GLN A 85 40.34 -20.69 -37.20
N ASN A 86 41.39 -21.46 -37.44
CA ASN A 86 41.41 -22.55 -38.42
C ASN A 86 40.49 -23.72 -38.04
N GLU A 87 40.09 -23.82 -36.78
CA GLU A 87 39.16 -24.83 -36.25
C GLU A 87 37.69 -24.36 -36.26
N PHE A 88 37.39 -23.09 -36.59
CA PHE A 88 36.02 -22.54 -36.50
C PHE A 88 35.01 -23.19 -37.46
N THR A 89 35.48 -23.70 -38.59
CA THR A 89 34.67 -24.38 -39.61
C THR A 89 34.81 -25.90 -39.56
N LEU A 90 35.68 -26.40 -38.67
CA LEU A 90 35.82 -27.82 -38.42
C LEU A 90 34.75 -28.21 -37.41
N ASP A 91 34.06 -29.33 -37.64
CA ASP A 91 33.18 -29.96 -36.63
C ASP A 91 33.99 -30.51 -35.42
N ARG A 92 35.19 -29.99 -35.15
CA ARG A 92 36.10 -30.29 -34.04
C ARG A 92 36.82 -28.98 -33.66
N PRO A 93 37.09 -28.71 -32.39
CA PRO A 93 37.03 -29.60 -31.22
C PRO A 93 35.65 -29.64 -30.53
N ALA A 94 35.36 -30.76 -29.86
CA ALA A 94 34.25 -30.85 -28.91
C ALA A 94 34.78 -30.72 -27.47
N PHE A 95 34.05 -30.03 -26.61
CA PHE A 95 34.37 -29.89 -25.19
C PHE A 95 33.45 -30.76 -24.36
N ALA A 96 34.00 -31.42 -23.34
CA ALA A 96 33.22 -32.17 -22.37
C ALA A 96 33.32 -31.51 -21.00
N MET A 97 32.18 -31.30 -20.36
CA MET A 97 32.08 -30.81 -18.99
C MET A 97 31.42 -31.86 -18.11
N GLY A 98 32.11 -32.31 -17.07
CA GLY A 98 31.60 -33.32 -16.16
C GLY A 98 30.71 -32.72 -15.08
N ILE A 99 29.50 -33.25 -14.95
CA ILE A 99 28.45 -32.85 -13.99
C ILE A 99 28.06 -34.09 -13.18
N MET A 100 27.90 -33.96 -11.86
CA MET A 100 27.38 -35.05 -11.04
C MET A 100 25.85 -35.12 -11.20
N GLN A 101 25.34 -36.27 -11.64
CA GLN A 101 23.90 -36.47 -11.83
C GLN A 101 23.15 -36.24 -10.51
N ASP A 102 22.01 -35.53 -10.57
CA ASP A 102 21.16 -35.20 -9.43
C ASP A 102 21.83 -34.37 -8.30
N ASN A 103 23.00 -33.77 -8.55
CA ASN A 103 23.69 -32.95 -7.55
C ASN A 103 23.17 -31.51 -7.53
N VAL A 104 22.67 -31.07 -6.37
CA VAL A 104 22.06 -29.74 -6.19
C VAL A 104 23.11 -28.62 -6.15
N ASP A 105 24.31 -28.87 -5.63
CA ASP A 105 25.40 -27.89 -5.57
C ASP A 105 25.93 -27.55 -6.97
N ASP A 106 26.07 -28.58 -7.82
CA ASP A 106 26.39 -28.41 -9.24
C ASP A 106 25.27 -27.56 -9.90
N MET A 107 24.01 -27.94 -9.71
CA MET A 107 22.87 -27.21 -10.31
C MET A 107 22.81 -25.73 -9.89
N ASN A 108 23.04 -25.42 -8.61
CA ASN A 108 23.16 -24.05 -8.11
C ASN A 108 24.37 -23.32 -8.69
N THR A 109 25.50 -24.01 -8.85
CA THR A 109 26.69 -23.44 -9.48
C THR A 109 26.42 -23.03 -10.93
N PHE A 110 25.75 -23.89 -11.72
CA PHE A 110 25.36 -23.60 -13.10
C PHE A 110 24.25 -22.55 -13.22
N SER A 111 23.41 -22.42 -12.20
CA SER A 111 22.36 -21.39 -12.15
C SER A 111 22.94 -19.99 -11.96
N ASP A 112 23.96 -19.85 -11.12
CA ASP A 112 24.55 -18.56 -10.73
C ASP A 112 25.77 -18.14 -11.59
N ASN A 113 26.39 -19.12 -12.26
CA ASN A 113 27.59 -18.91 -13.08
C ASN A 113 27.31 -19.35 -14.52
N PRO A 114 27.06 -18.42 -15.45
CA PRO A 114 26.89 -18.76 -16.86
C PRO A 114 28.22 -19.14 -17.51
N LEU A 115 28.15 -19.87 -18.63
CA LEU A 115 29.31 -20.15 -19.48
C LEU A 115 29.74 -18.87 -20.20
N ILE A 116 31.00 -18.49 -20.05
CA ILE A 116 31.58 -17.33 -20.71
C ILE A 116 32.30 -17.77 -21.98
N VAL A 117 32.05 -17.04 -23.06
CA VAL A 117 32.73 -17.21 -24.35
C VAL A 117 33.37 -15.89 -24.73
N THR A 118 34.69 -15.90 -24.94
CA THR A 118 35.47 -14.70 -25.27
C THR A 118 36.26 -14.92 -26.55
N LEU A 119 36.21 -13.95 -27.46
CA LEU A 119 36.99 -13.90 -28.68
C LEU A 119 38.19 -12.97 -28.47
N TYR A 120 39.38 -13.51 -28.65
CA TYR A 120 40.65 -12.79 -28.61
C TYR A 120 41.31 -12.78 -29.98
N GLN A 121 42.18 -11.80 -30.20
CA GLN A 121 43.11 -11.73 -31.31
C GLN A 121 44.52 -11.95 -30.76
N ARG A 122 45.26 -12.91 -31.32
CA ARG A 122 46.66 -13.16 -30.92
C ARG A 122 47.59 -12.29 -31.74
N ILE A 123 48.18 -11.28 -31.11
CA ILE A 123 49.20 -10.43 -31.72
C ILE A 123 50.56 -11.04 -31.44
N PRO A 124 51.28 -11.53 -32.47
CA PRO A 124 52.61 -12.11 -32.27
C PRO A 124 53.62 -11.02 -31.87
N ARG A 125 54.75 -11.44 -31.31
CA ARG A 125 55.86 -10.55 -30.99
C ARG A 125 56.31 -9.80 -32.25
N HIS A 126 56.32 -8.47 -32.18
CA HIS A 126 56.64 -7.58 -33.30
C HIS A 126 57.48 -6.39 -32.81
N ARG A 127 58.11 -5.67 -33.73
CA ARG A 127 58.74 -4.36 -33.42
C ARG A 127 57.66 -3.29 -33.38
N LYS A 128 57.82 -2.24 -32.57
CA LYS A 128 56.81 -1.17 -32.37
C LYS A 128 56.33 -0.53 -33.69
N GLU A 129 57.14 -0.58 -34.75
CA GLU A 129 56.86 -0.02 -36.09
C GLU A 129 56.20 -1.01 -37.08
N ASP A 130 56.18 -2.31 -36.79
CA ASP A 130 55.74 -3.38 -37.72
C ASP A 130 54.29 -3.87 -37.47
N LEU A 131 53.47 -3.10 -36.77
CA LEU A 131 52.09 -3.49 -36.43
C LEU A 131 51.19 -3.43 -37.68
N ILE A 132 50.58 -4.57 -38.06
CA ILE A 132 49.65 -4.67 -39.18
C ILE A 132 48.30 -4.08 -38.75
N THR A 133 47.82 -3.06 -39.48
CA THR A 133 46.56 -2.40 -39.15
C THR A 133 45.39 -2.86 -40.04
N VAL A 134 44.16 -2.70 -39.54
CA VAL A 134 42.92 -3.04 -40.28
C VAL A 134 42.83 -2.30 -41.62
N GLY A 135 43.41 -1.09 -41.71
CA GLY A 135 43.47 -0.32 -42.95
C GLY A 135 44.31 -1.00 -44.04
N VAL A 136 45.45 -1.61 -43.68
CA VAL A 136 46.30 -2.38 -44.59
C VAL A 136 45.59 -3.65 -45.07
N VAL A 137 44.94 -4.37 -44.15
CA VAL A 137 44.16 -5.58 -44.48
C VAL A 137 42.99 -5.28 -45.42
N ARG A 138 42.33 -4.13 -45.26
CA ARG A 138 41.27 -3.67 -46.17
C ARG A 138 41.82 -3.21 -47.51
N GLY A 139 43.00 -2.57 -47.54
CA GLY A 139 43.71 -2.20 -48.77
C GLY A 139 44.05 -3.42 -49.64
N ASP A 140 44.63 -4.46 -49.02
CA ASP A 140 44.97 -5.74 -49.68
C ASP A 140 43.74 -6.57 -50.11
N ALA A 141 42.57 -6.31 -49.49
CA ALA A 141 41.30 -6.89 -49.92
C ALA A 141 40.72 -6.11 -51.12
N SER A 142 40.85 -4.77 -51.13
CA SER A 142 40.39 -3.93 -52.24
C SER A 142 41.24 -4.06 -53.52
N GLU A 143 42.52 -4.44 -53.43
CA GLU A 143 43.35 -4.75 -54.61
C GLU A 143 42.98 -6.08 -55.27
N ARG A 144 42.21 -6.96 -54.60
CA ARG A 144 41.74 -8.22 -55.17
C ARG A 144 40.37 -8.13 -55.86
N ASP A 145 39.65 -7.01 -55.70
CA ASP A 145 38.29 -6.81 -56.24
C ASP A 145 38.18 -5.65 -57.26
N LEU A 146 39.30 -5.17 -57.83
CA LEU A 146 39.29 -4.17 -58.91
C LEU A 146 39.44 -4.79 -60.30
N GLU A 147 38.43 -5.57 -60.71
CA GLU A 147 37.94 -5.54 -62.09
C GLU A 147 36.42 -5.31 -62.05
N GLU A 148 36.00 -4.23 -62.73
CA GLU A 148 34.63 -3.74 -62.95
C GLU A 148 34.00 -2.77 -61.92
N GLY A 149 33.90 -1.49 -62.35
CA GLY A 149 32.81 -0.59 -61.94
C GLY A 149 33.26 0.74 -61.33
N GLY A 150 33.48 1.74 -62.17
CA GLY A 150 33.83 3.10 -61.75
C GLY A 150 32.69 3.89 -61.10
N GLY A 151 33.07 4.80 -60.19
CA GLY A 151 32.18 5.82 -59.61
C GLY A 151 32.85 6.65 -58.52
N ASP A 152 33.18 7.90 -58.85
CA ASP A 152 33.74 8.93 -57.98
C ASP A 152 32.89 9.24 -56.73
N ALA A 153 33.52 9.35 -55.54
CA ALA A 153 33.13 10.32 -54.51
C ALA A 153 34.23 10.53 -53.43
N ARG A 154 34.86 11.70 -53.56
CA ARG A 154 35.77 12.45 -52.67
C ARG A 154 35.66 12.27 -51.15
N THR A 155 36.82 11.94 -50.56
CA THR A 155 37.50 12.53 -49.37
C THR A 155 36.71 13.31 -48.32
N GLY A 156 36.79 12.83 -47.08
CA GLY A 156 36.66 13.62 -45.84
C GLY A 156 37.71 13.14 -44.82
N ALA A 157 38.75 13.94 -44.61
CA ALA A 157 39.88 13.68 -43.72
C ALA A 157 39.48 13.82 -42.24
N ALA A 158 40.06 12.97 -41.37
CA ALA A 158 40.03 13.16 -39.92
C ALA A 158 41.46 13.03 -39.37
N LEU A 159 41.89 14.16 -38.81
CA LEU A 159 43.19 14.53 -38.23
C LEU A 159 43.81 13.49 -37.30
N ASP A 160 45.11 13.25 -37.50
CA ASP A 160 46.02 12.62 -36.54
C ASP A 160 46.24 13.53 -35.33
N GLU A 161 46.10 12.99 -34.12
CA GLU A 161 46.65 13.61 -32.91
C GLU A 161 48.03 13.00 -32.64
N ASP A 162 49.04 13.84 -32.79
CA ASP A 162 50.43 13.61 -32.41
C ASP A 162 50.54 13.33 -30.90
N VAL A 163 51.15 12.20 -30.55
CA VAL A 163 51.82 12.03 -29.25
C VAL A 163 53.31 11.87 -29.52
N SER A 164 54.05 12.95 -29.27
CA SER A 164 55.50 12.97 -29.22
C SER A 164 55.99 12.14 -28.03
N GLU A 165 56.63 11.00 -28.29
CA GLU A 165 57.49 10.32 -27.31
C GLU A 165 58.94 10.36 -27.80
N ASP A 166 59.81 10.84 -26.92
CA ASP A 166 61.23 11.07 -27.13
C ASP A 166 61.96 9.82 -27.64
N VAL A 167 62.73 10.04 -28.70
CA VAL A 167 63.60 9.04 -29.32
C VAL A 167 64.80 8.77 -28.41
N SER A 168 64.77 7.63 -27.71
CA SER A 168 65.98 6.94 -27.28
C SER A 168 66.03 5.57 -27.94
N GLY A 169 66.95 5.44 -28.90
CA GLY A 169 67.17 4.23 -29.69
C GLY A 169 67.55 3.03 -28.82
N GLY A 170 66.62 2.08 -28.75
CA GLY A 170 66.85 0.70 -28.38
C GLY A 170 65.74 -0.14 -29.04
N ASP A 171 66.09 -1.26 -29.66
CA ASP A 171 65.15 -2.18 -30.31
C ASP A 171 64.07 -2.67 -29.32
N GLN A 172 62.99 -1.92 -29.14
CA GLN A 172 61.85 -2.28 -28.30
C GLN A 172 60.92 -3.20 -29.09
N TYR A 173 61.04 -4.51 -28.83
CA TYR A 173 60.04 -5.49 -29.24
C TYR A 173 58.85 -5.44 -28.28
N VAL A 174 57.64 -5.48 -28.83
CA VAL A 174 56.41 -5.73 -28.08
C VAL A 174 56.23 -7.23 -27.98
N GLU A 175 56.09 -7.76 -26.76
CA GLU A 175 55.85 -9.19 -26.52
C GLU A 175 54.51 -9.67 -27.09
N GLU A 176 54.35 -10.98 -27.22
CA GLU A 176 53.10 -11.58 -27.67
C GLU A 176 51.96 -11.24 -26.70
N THR A 177 50.84 -10.74 -27.24
CA THR A 177 49.70 -10.30 -26.44
C THR A 177 48.39 -10.81 -27.03
N LEU A 178 47.41 -11.05 -26.15
CA LEU A 178 46.04 -11.36 -26.52
C LEU A 178 45.21 -10.07 -26.41
N GLU A 179 44.75 -9.56 -27.54
CA GLU A 179 43.84 -8.41 -27.58
C GLU A 179 42.39 -8.88 -27.48
N PHE A 180 41.61 -8.28 -26.59
CA PHE A 180 40.18 -8.55 -26.44
C PHE A 180 39.39 -8.04 -27.64
N VAL A 181 38.58 -8.90 -28.26
CA VAL A 181 37.70 -8.52 -29.39
C VAL A 181 36.26 -8.40 -28.94
N SER A 182 35.67 -9.50 -28.46
CA SER A 182 34.26 -9.55 -28.05
C SER A 182 33.99 -10.67 -27.03
N ARG A 183 32.91 -10.55 -26.25
CA ARG A 183 32.53 -11.52 -25.21
C ARG A 183 31.01 -11.67 -25.11
N GLY A 184 30.57 -12.86 -24.74
CA GLY A 184 29.18 -13.16 -24.42
C GLY A 184 29.08 -14.24 -23.35
N HIS A 185 27.86 -14.57 -22.98
CA HIS A 185 27.59 -15.59 -21.98
C HIS A 185 26.37 -16.46 -22.34
N CYS A 186 26.29 -17.64 -21.74
CA CYS A 186 25.19 -18.58 -21.91
C CYS A 186 24.76 -19.16 -20.56
N ASP A 187 23.47 -19.01 -20.24
CA ASP A 187 22.84 -19.66 -19.09
C ASP A 187 22.77 -21.18 -19.32
N LEU A 188 23.49 -21.96 -18.52
CA LEU A 188 23.54 -23.42 -18.65
C LEU A 188 22.39 -24.12 -17.92
N LEU A 189 21.62 -23.43 -17.07
CA LEU A 189 20.48 -24.03 -16.36
C LEU A 189 19.41 -24.55 -17.32
N GLN A 190 19.27 -23.93 -18.50
CA GLN A 190 18.34 -24.36 -19.56
C GLN A 190 18.60 -25.79 -20.10
N LEU A 191 19.76 -26.36 -19.77
CA LEU A 191 20.19 -27.70 -20.20
C LEU A 191 19.90 -28.78 -19.16
N PHE A 192 19.45 -28.43 -17.95
CA PHE A 192 19.14 -29.38 -16.89
C PHE A 192 17.79 -30.05 -17.17
N GLN A 193 17.83 -31.25 -17.76
CA GLN A 193 16.64 -32.00 -18.19
C GLN A 193 16.68 -33.44 -17.70
N SER A 194 15.48 -34.01 -17.52
CA SER A 194 15.26 -35.42 -17.16
C SER A 194 15.36 -36.38 -18.34
N LYS A 195 15.44 -35.84 -19.57
CA LYS A 195 15.61 -36.57 -20.82
C LYS A 195 16.97 -36.26 -21.46
N ARG A 196 17.39 -37.14 -22.37
CA ARG A 196 18.51 -36.86 -23.27
C ARG A 196 18.10 -35.75 -24.23
N PHE A 197 19.00 -34.83 -24.53
CA PHE A 197 18.70 -33.68 -25.37
C PHE A 197 19.87 -33.35 -26.29
N ILE A 198 19.54 -32.65 -27.38
CA ILE A 198 20.49 -31.98 -28.27
C ILE A 198 19.89 -30.61 -28.55
N ASN A 199 20.55 -29.56 -28.06
CA ASN A 199 20.09 -28.18 -28.17
C ASN A 199 21.07 -27.36 -29.00
N ASN A 200 20.53 -26.51 -29.88
CA ASN A 200 21.29 -25.56 -30.65
C ASN A 200 21.17 -24.20 -29.97
N ILE A 201 22.26 -23.73 -29.35
CA ILE A 201 22.30 -22.48 -28.61
C ILE A 201 23.11 -21.46 -29.38
N GLN A 202 22.52 -20.27 -29.56
CA GLN A 202 23.20 -19.12 -30.15
C GLN A 202 23.72 -18.22 -29.02
N ILE A 203 25.00 -17.86 -29.06
CA ILE A 203 25.63 -16.95 -28.10
C ILE A 203 26.11 -15.71 -28.85
N MET A 204 25.54 -14.56 -28.51
CA MET A 204 25.94 -13.25 -29.03
C MET A 204 27.17 -12.76 -28.27
N LEU A 205 28.24 -12.44 -29.00
CA LEU A 205 29.50 -11.91 -28.48
C LEU A 205 29.57 -10.41 -28.79
N TYR A 206 29.48 -9.59 -27.76
CA TYR A 206 29.47 -8.13 -27.89
C TYR A 206 30.89 -7.57 -27.72
N PRO A 207 31.33 -6.62 -28.56
CA PRO A 207 32.61 -5.95 -28.40
C PRO A 207 32.55 -4.87 -27.31
N GLN A 208 33.71 -4.47 -26.78
CA GLN A 208 33.78 -3.34 -25.86
C GLN A 208 33.77 -2.02 -26.64
N TYR A 209 32.66 -1.28 -26.60
CA TYR A 209 32.55 0.02 -27.27
C TYR A 209 33.29 1.11 -26.50
N ILE A 210 34.30 1.71 -27.12
CA ILE A 210 35.01 2.89 -26.63
C ILE A 210 35.14 3.81 -27.84
N SER A 211 34.20 4.76 -27.99
CA SER A 211 34.05 5.84 -29.01
C SER A 211 34.32 5.54 -30.51
N LYS A 212 35.35 4.76 -30.84
CA LYS A 212 35.75 4.26 -32.15
C LYS A 212 35.20 2.84 -32.38
N LEU A 213 34.66 2.59 -33.57
CA LEU A 213 34.15 1.28 -34.00
C LEU A 213 35.26 0.31 -34.48
N GLN A 214 36.52 0.71 -34.37
CA GLN A 214 37.69 -0.07 -34.78
C GLN A 214 38.89 0.27 -33.87
N THR A 215 39.68 -0.73 -33.50
CA THR A 215 41.05 -0.53 -33.00
C THR A 215 42.02 -0.49 -34.18
N ARG A 216 43.32 -0.29 -33.92
CA ARG A 216 44.35 -0.36 -34.98
C ARG A 216 44.35 -1.73 -35.67
N THR A 217 43.94 -2.79 -34.97
CA THR A 217 44.15 -4.21 -35.30
C THR A 217 42.87 -5.03 -35.44
N ALA A 218 41.73 -4.55 -34.93
CA ALA A 218 40.43 -5.23 -35.01
C ALA A 218 39.24 -4.28 -35.29
N GLN A 219 38.29 -4.78 -36.08
CA GLN A 219 36.96 -4.18 -36.20
C GLN A 219 36.08 -4.60 -35.01
N LYS A 220 35.39 -3.64 -34.37
CA LYS A 220 34.46 -3.90 -33.27
C LYS A 220 33.04 -4.15 -33.81
N ILE A 221 32.65 -5.41 -33.94
CA ILE A 221 31.28 -5.82 -34.29
C ILE A 221 30.77 -6.91 -33.36
N THR A 222 29.45 -7.03 -33.25
CA THR A 222 28.82 -8.16 -32.57
C THR A 222 28.91 -9.40 -33.44
N THR A 223 29.47 -10.47 -32.86
CA THR A 223 29.67 -11.76 -33.52
C THR A 223 28.74 -12.80 -32.90
N VAL A 224 28.24 -13.77 -33.68
CA VAL A 224 27.31 -14.79 -33.16
C VAL A 224 27.95 -16.16 -33.27
N SER A 225 28.08 -16.87 -32.16
CA SER A 225 28.59 -18.25 -32.12
C SER A 225 27.44 -19.23 -31.92
N ASN A 226 27.34 -20.23 -32.79
CA ASN A 226 26.32 -21.27 -32.73
C ASN A 226 26.91 -22.56 -32.17
N TRP A 227 26.29 -23.10 -31.14
CA TRP A 227 26.77 -24.25 -30.38
C TRP A 227 25.76 -25.38 -30.40
N HIS A 228 26.23 -26.59 -30.70
CA HIS A 228 25.50 -27.83 -30.41
C HIS A 228 25.88 -28.31 -29.01
N MET A 229 24.93 -28.23 -28.08
CA MET A 229 25.11 -28.69 -26.70
C MET A 229 24.21 -29.90 -26.44
N TYR A 230 24.78 -31.01 -25.98
CA TYR A 230 24.03 -32.25 -25.77
C TYR A 230 24.57 -33.09 -24.62
N SER A 231 23.69 -33.92 -24.06
CA SER A 231 24.08 -34.95 -23.10
C SER A 231 23.52 -36.30 -23.50
N ILE A 232 24.38 -37.33 -23.44
CA ILE A 232 24.02 -38.71 -23.78
C ILE A 232 23.21 -39.36 -22.65
N LEU A 233 23.41 -38.91 -21.41
CA LEU A 233 22.65 -39.34 -20.24
C LEU A 233 21.87 -38.14 -19.70
N PRO A 234 20.67 -38.34 -19.14
CA PRO A 234 19.92 -37.24 -18.56
C PRO A 234 20.70 -36.66 -17.37
N ILE A 235 20.74 -35.33 -17.24
CA ILE A 235 21.49 -34.65 -16.17
C ILE A 235 20.73 -34.78 -14.85
N LEU A 236 19.39 -34.73 -14.92
CA LEU A 236 18.48 -35.01 -13.82
C LEU A 236 17.84 -36.40 -14.02
N LYS A 237 17.69 -37.17 -12.96
CA LYS A 237 17.10 -38.51 -13.02
C LYS A 237 16.11 -38.75 -11.89
N ASN A 238 16.50 -38.45 -10.66
CA ASN A 238 15.65 -38.62 -9.49
C ASN A 238 15.32 -37.29 -8.79
N ASN A 239 16.20 -36.29 -8.93
CA ASN A 239 16.01 -34.99 -8.31
C ASN A 239 15.45 -34.00 -9.33
N HIS A 240 14.35 -33.34 -8.94
CA HIS A 240 13.73 -32.27 -9.71
C HIS A 240 13.80 -30.97 -8.91
N PHE A 241 13.92 -29.85 -9.60
CA PHE A 241 13.80 -28.53 -8.97
C PHE A 241 12.38 -28.00 -9.14
N SER A 242 11.83 -27.46 -8.04
CA SER A 242 10.45 -26.96 -7.96
C SER A 242 10.36 -25.44 -8.08
N ASN A 243 11.45 -24.73 -7.77
CA ASN A 243 11.45 -23.27 -7.73
C ASN A 243 12.84 -22.68 -8.01
N LEU A 244 12.88 -21.38 -8.33
CA LEU A 244 14.10 -20.58 -8.48
C LEU A 244 13.99 -19.34 -7.60
N VAL A 245 15.09 -18.94 -6.97
CA VAL A 245 15.19 -17.71 -6.18
C VAL A 245 16.16 -16.76 -6.87
N PHE A 246 15.70 -15.56 -7.15
CA PHE A 246 16.50 -14.45 -7.64
C PHE A 246 16.70 -13.46 -6.50
N ILE A 247 17.96 -13.16 -6.20
CA ILE A 247 18.36 -12.17 -5.21
C ILE A 247 19.06 -11.06 -5.96
N THR A 248 18.42 -9.90 -6.06
CA THR A 248 18.97 -8.74 -6.76
C THR A 248 19.26 -7.65 -5.74
N PHE A 249 20.50 -7.19 -5.70
CA PHE A 249 20.89 -6.02 -4.93
C PHE A 249 20.90 -4.82 -5.87
N GLU A 250 19.97 -3.88 -5.66
CA GLU A 250 19.83 -2.72 -6.54
C GLU A 250 20.89 -1.68 -6.17
N SER A 251 20.69 -0.95 -5.07
CA SER A 251 21.54 0.20 -4.73
C SER A 251 21.39 0.61 -3.27
N LEU A 252 22.29 1.48 -2.82
CA LEU A 252 22.30 2.08 -1.49
C LEU A 252 22.15 3.60 -1.62
N TYR A 253 21.20 4.16 -0.86
CA TYR A 253 20.74 5.55 -0.94
C TYR A 253 21.02 6.30 0.37
N ASN A 254 21.08 7.63 0.30
CA ASN A 254 21.46 8.52 1.41
C ASN A 254 22.82 8.15 2.04
N ALA A 255 23.76 7.68 1.22
CA ALA A 255 25.12 7.38 1.67
C ALA A 255 25.89 8.68 1.97
N SER A 256 26.81 8.66 2.94
CA SER A 256 27.69 9.81 3.20
C SER A 256 28.71 10.00 2.07
N GLU A 257 29.25 11.21 1.93
CA GLU A 257 30.30 11.51 0.93
C GLU A 257 31.55 10.63 1.12
N ASP A 258 31.87 10.25 2.36
CA ASP A 258 32.98 9.34 2.67
C ASP A 258 32.80 7.96 2.01
N LEU A 259 31.57 7.44 1.97
CA LEU A 259 31.27 6.17 1.31
C LEU A 259 31.29 6.29 -0.21
N HIS A 260 30.91 7.45 -0.76
CA HIS A 260 31.02 7.73 -2.19
C HIS A 260 32.49 7.71 -2.65
N SER A 261 33.41 8.25 -1.86
CA SER A 261 34.84 8.24 -2.19
C SER A 261 35.46 6.83 -2.26
N ARG A 262 34.89 5.86 -1.52
CA ARG A 262 35.38 4.47 -1.43
C ARG A 262 34.48 3.46 -2.14
N ALA A 263 33.54 3.90 -2.98
CA ALA A 263 32.52 3.05 -3.60
C ALA A 263 33.05 1.75 -4.25
N ALA A 264 34.23 1.81 -4.89
CA ALA A 264 34.85 0.66 -5.55
C ALA A 264 35.30 -0.46 -4.57
N HIS A 265 35.64 -0.10 -3.33
CA HIS A 265 36.14 -1.02 -2.30
C HIS A 265 35.03 -1.59 -1.42
N LEU A 266 33.82 -1.00 -1.48
CA LEU A 266 32.68 -1.45 -0.71
C LEU A 266 32.10 -2.77 -1.27
N GLY A 267 31.61 -3.60 -0.36
CA GLY A 267 30.86 -4.82 -0.65
C GLY A 267 29.66 -4.98 0.27
N MET A 268 28.66 -5.74 -0.17
CA MET A 268 27.48 -6.10 0.62
C MET A 268 27.40 -7.62 0.78
N SER A 269 27.36 -8.09 2.02
CA SER A 269 27.13 -9.50 2.36
C SER A 269 25.67 -9.68 2.76
N ILE A 270 25.02 -10.71 2.22
CA ILE A 270 23.66 -11.13 2.60
C ILE A 270 23.76 -12.49 3.28
N SER A 271 23.19 -12.59 4.48
CA SER A 271 23.19 -13.81 5.30
C SER A 271 21.81 -14.04 5.93
N MET A 272 21.49 -15.26 6.33
CA MET A 272 20.31 -15.55 7.17
C MET A 272 20.75 -15.59 8.63
N ARG A 273 20.03 -14.91 9.51
CA ARG A 273 20.28 -14.86 10.96
C ARG A 273 19.09 -15.44 11.71
N ALA A 274 19.32 -16.33 12.66
CA ALA A 274 18.27 -16.87 13.52
C ALA A 274 17.68 -15.75 14.42
N THR A 275 16.35 -15.70 14.55
CA THR A 275 15.63 -14.70 15.36
C THR A 275 15.61 -15.05 16.85
N ALA A 276 15.68 -16.34 17.18
CA ALA A 276 15.78 -16.84 18.55
C ALA A 276 17.23 -17.25 18.86
N VAL A 277 17.74 -16.84 20.01
CA VAL A 277 19.01 -17.34 20.57
C VAL A 277 18.66 -18.56 21.42
N ASP A 278 19.17 -19.73 21.07
CA ASP A 278 18.95 -20.94 21.87
C ASP A 278 19.47 -20.74 23.30
N GLY A 279 18.58 -20.93 24.27
CA GLY A 279 18.69 -20.44 25.65
C GLY A 279 19.69 -21.13 26.58
N ASP A 280 20.74 -21.76 26.05
CA ASP A 280 21.71 -22.51 26.88
C ASP A 280 23.11 -21.85 26.97
N GLU A 281 23.40 -20.78 26.21
CA GLU A 281 24.65 -20.00 26.36
C GLU A 281 24.38 -18.48 26.49
N PRO A 282 24.72 -17.85 27.64
CA PRO A 282 24.48 -16.42 27.86
C PRO A 282 25.34 -15.47 26.99
N ASP A 283 26.26 -16.01 26.18
CA ASP A 283 27.14 -15.30 25.22
C ASP A 283 26.98 -15.82 23.78
N GLY A 284 25.99 -16.66 23.49
CA GLY A 284 25.79 -17.23 22.16
C GLY A 284 25.42 -16.17 21.12
N GLN A 285 26.33 -15.88 20.19
CA GLN A 285 25.98 -15.08 19.01
C GLN A 285 24.92 -15.85 18.20
N PRO A 286 23.87 -15.17 17.70
CA PRO A 286 22.85 -15.82 16.88
C PRO A 286 23.51 -16.50 15.68
N GLU A 287 23.04 -17.70 15.31
CA GLU A 287 23.58 -18.42 14.16
C GLU A 287 23.39 -17.58 12.89
N VAL A 288 24.50 -17.35 12.17
CA VAL A 288 24.50 -16.60 10.90
C VAL A 288 24.97 -17.51 9.77
N LEU A 289 24.08 -17.74 8.81
CA LEU A 289 24.31 -18.58 7.63
C LEU A 289 24.58 -17.68 6.41
N PRO A 290 25.80 -17.70 5.82
CA PRO A 290 26.12 -16.86 4.67
C PRO A 290 25.37 -17.33 3.42
N LEU A 291 24.79 -16.37 2.67
CA LEU A 291 24.01 -16.65 1.46
C LEU A 291 24.74 -16.21 0.19
N CYS A 292 25.01 -14.90 0.05
CA CYS A 292 25.68 -14.33 -1.13
C CYS A 292 26.36 -12.99 -0.83
N THR A 293 27.22 -12.53 -1.76
CA THR A 293 27.99 -11.29 -1.60
C THR A 293 28.04 -10.50 -2.91
N PHE A 294 27.86 -9.19 -2.81
CA PHE A 294 27.91 -8.24 -3.91
C PHE A 294 29.12 -7.31 -3.77
N TYR A 295 29.77 -6.98 -4.89
CA TYR A 295 31.02 -6.20 -4.90
C TYR A 295 30.93 -4.99 -5.83
N SER A 296 31.86 -4.04 -5.66
CA SER A 296 32.16 -2.92 -6.56
C SER A 296 30.94 -2.04 -6.89
N PHE A 297 30.71 -1.03 -6.05
CA PHE A 297 29.66 -0.02 -6.26
C PHE A 297 30.14 1.12 -7.16
N VAL A 298 29.17 1.82 -7.77
CA VAL A 298 29.41 2.98 -8.65
C VAL A 298 28.61 4.16 -8.16
N VAL A 299 29.25 5.31 -8.09
CA VAL A 299 28.56 6.58 -7.81
C VAL A 299 27.90 7.06 -9.09
N GLN A 300 26.58 7.19 -9.09
CA GLN A 300 25.81 7.77 -10.20
C GLN A 300 24.63 8.60 -9.65
N VAL A 301 24.20 9.59 -10.43
CA VAL A 301 22.92 10.28 -10.20
C VAL A 301 21.78 9.26 -10.34
N ILE A 302 20.79 9.32 -9.45
CA ILE A 302 19.73 8.30 -9.35
C ILE A 302 19.00 8.12 -10.70
N ASN A 303 18.66 9.19 -11.41
CA ASN A 303 17.93 9.09 -12.69
C ASN A 303 18.81 8.68 -13.89
N ASP A 304 20.12 8.90 -13.81
CA ASP A 304 21.07 8.53 -14.86
C ASP A 304 21.58 7.09 -14.72
N GLN A 305 21.13 6.37 -13.68
CA GLN A 305 21.62 5.04 -13.40
C GLN A 305 21.25 4.04 -14.49
N LYS A 306 22.14 3.07 -14.72
CA LYS A 306 21.86 1.97 -15.65
C LYS A 306 20.76 1.07 -15.09
N ALA A 307 19.67 0.97 -15.84
CA ALA A 307 18.51 0.17 -15.47
C ALA A 307 18.72 -1.35 -15.61
N VAL A 308 19.75 -1.82 -16.30
CA VAL A 308 19.94 -3.25 -16.57
C VAL A 308 20.62 -3.94 -15.39
N VAL A 309 20.07 -5.07 -14.96
CA VAL A 309 20.68 -5.91 -13.93
C VAL A 309 21.68 -6.88 -14.58
N VAL A 310 22.85 -7.04 -13.97
CA VAL A 310 23.92 -7.92 -14.48
C VAL A 310 24.17 -9.14 -13.60
N TRP A 311 24.81 -10.18 -14.14
CA TRP A 311 25.30 -11.31 -13.34
C TRP A 311 26.45 -10.87 -12.43
N GLU A 312 26.33 -11.12 -11.12
CA GLU A 312 27.40 -10.75 -10.16
C GLU A 312 28.70 -11.52 -10.42
N SER A 313 28.60 -12.78 -10.83
CA SER A 313 29.75 -13.62 -11.21
C SER A 313 30.54 -13.05 -12.39
N ILE A 314 29.87 -12.61 -13.46
CA ILE A 314 30.50 -11.99 -14.63
C ILE A 314 31.07 -10.61 -14.27
N LYS A 315 30.34 -9.83 -13.47
CA LYS A 315 30.78 -8.50 -13.01
C LYS A 315 32.12 -8.61 -12.30
N ARG A 316 32.27 -9.59 -11.39
CA ARG A 316 33.51 -9.87 -10.65
C ARG A 316 34.69 -10.22 -11.55
N ASP A 317 34.48 -11.08 -12.55
CA ASP A 317 35.54 -11.50 -13.47
C ASP A 317 36.17 -10.31 -14.25
N LEU A 318 35.37 -9.28 -14.52
CA LEU A 318 35.77 -8.11 -15.32
C LEU A 318 36.38 -6.98 -14.49
N LEU A 319 36.36 -7.05 -13.16
CA LEU A 319 37.00 -6.06 -12.27
C LEU A 319 38.53 -6.01 -12.45
N ASN A 320 39.14 -7.07 -12.98
CA ASN A 320 40.58 -7.14 -13.21
C ASN A 320 41.05 -6.51 -14.54
N LEU A 321 40.13 -6.09 -15.42
CA LEU A 321 40.42 -5.75 -16.82
C LEU A 321 40.02 -4.31 -17.23
N GLY A 322 39.37 -3.53 -16.37
CA GLY A 322 38.92 -2.18 -16.69
C GLY A 322 38.56 -1.33 -15.46
N PRO A 323 38.20 -0.05 -15.64
CA PRO A 323 37.77 0.81 -14.53
C PRO A 323 36.55 0.21 -13.83
N PHE A 324 36.55 0.28 -12.49
CA PHE A 324 35.54 -0.32 -11.63
C PHE A 324 34.11 0.06 -12.05
N GLY A 325 33.21 -0.94 -12.13
CA GLY A 325 31.77 -0.71 -12.17
C GLY A 325 31.11 -0.42 -13.53
N VAL A 326 31.80 -0.61 -14.65
CA VAL A 326 31.16 -0.40 -15.97
C VAL A 326 30.28 -1.60 -16.34
N SER A 327 28.96 -1.46 -16.17
CA SER A 327 28.00 -2.43 -16.74
C SER A 327 28.02 -2.36 -18.27
N THR A 328 28.28 -3.49 -18.94
CA THR A 328 28.30 -3.61 -20.41
C THR A 328 27.29 -4.66 -20.85
N VAL A 329 26.83 -4.58 -22.10
CA VAL A 329 25.91 -5.55 -22.73
C VAL A 329 26.38 -7.01 -22.60
N GLN A 330 27.69 -7.21 -22.41
CA GLN A 330 28.31 -8.52 -22.21
C GLN A 330 27.89 -9.22 -20.91
N MET A 331 27.42 -8.46 -19.91
CA MET A 331 27.06 -8.92 -18.57
C MET A 331 25.55 -8.92 -18.31
N GLU A 332 24.76 -8.34 -19.22
CA GLU A 332 23.35 -8.03 -19.01
C GLU A 332 22.49 -9.28 -18.83
N THR A 333 21.58 -9.22 -17.86
CA THR A 333 20.50 -10.19 -17.72
C THR A 333 19.23 -9.67 -18.39
N ASN A 334 18.18 -10.48 -18.36
CA ASN A 334 16.84 -10.07 -18.80
C ASN A 334 16.07 -9.23 -17.76
N LEU A 335 16.68 -8.87 -16.64
CA LEU A 335 16.04 -8.12 -15.55
C LEU A 335 16.38 -6.64 -15.63
N HIS A 336 15.40 -5.80 -15.29
CA HIS A 336 15.55 -4.35 -15.29
C HIS A 336 15.01 -3.72 -14.00
N VAL A 337 15.67 -2.66 -13.56
CA VAL A 337 15.26 -1.77 -12.47
C VAL A 337 14.38 -0.65 -13.05
N PRO A 338 13.16 -0.43 -12.53
CA PRO A 338 12.27 0.60 -13.04
C PRO A 338 12.68 1.98 -12.52
N VAL A 339 13.61 2.67 -13.20
CA VAL A 339 14.22 3.94 -12.75
C VAL A 339 13.18 5.01 -12.34
N LEU A 340 12.14 5.20 -13.14
CA LEU A 340 11.06 6.17 -12.85
C LEU A 340 10.18 5.81 -11.64
N ARG A 341 10.32 4.59 -11.11
CA ARG A 341 9.51 4.05 -10.01
C ARG A 341 10.39 3.42 -8.92
N ILE A 342 11.65 3.81 -8.80
CA ILE A 342 12.61 3.24 -7.84
C ILE A 342 12.01 3.20 -6.44
N PHE A 343 11.44 4.31 -5.98
CA PHE A 343 10.89 4.45 -4.63
C PHE A 343 9.42 3.99 -4.48
N GLN A 344 8.86 3.32 -5.50
CA GLN A 344 7.49 2.80 -5.46
C GLN A 344 7.47 1.29 -5.22
N GLY A 345 6.43 0.82 -4.51
CA GLY A 345 6.21 -0.61 -4.29
C GLY A 345 7.23 -1.22 -3.33
N LEU A 346 7.83 -0.41 -2.47
CA LEU A 346 8.83 -0.84 -1.49
C LEU A 346 8.14 -1.29 -0.20
N LEU A 347 8.58 -2.41 0.37
CA LEU A 347 8.33 -2.75 1.76
C LEU A 347 9.43 -2.15 2.62
N LYS A 348 9.07 -1.13 3.40
CA LYS A 348 10.00 -0.31 4.17
C LYS A 348 10.31 -0.97 5.51
N THR A 349 11.47 -0.67 6.11
CA THR A 349 11.74 -1.05 7.51
C THR A 349 10.65 -0.49 8.42
N HIS A 350 10.18 -1.27 9.39
CA HIS A 350 9.10 -0.87 10.30
C HIS A 350 9.51 0.37 11.11
N ASP A 351 8.57 1.30 11.28
CA ASP A 351 8.72 2.54 12.06
C ASP A 351 9.85 3.51 11.64
N VAL A 352 10.40 3.37 10.43
CA VAL A 352 11.40 4.31 9.89
C VAL A 352 10.76 5.24 8.86
N ASP A 353 10.90 6.56 9.07
CA ASP A 353 10.63 7.56 8.05
C ASP A 353 11.86 7.77 7.16
N PHE A 354 11.80 7.19 5.96
CA PHE A 354 12.84 7.30 4.94
C PHE A 354 12.91 8.69 4.27
N LYS A 355 11.92 9.57 4.53
CA LYS A 355 11.82 10.91 3.91
C LYS A 355 12.04 10.89 2.41
N LEU A 356 11.40 9.94 1.72
CA LEU A 356 11.57 9.72 0.27
C LEU A 356 11.20 10.96 -0.56
N GLU A 357 10.36 11.85 -0.03
CA GLU A 357 9.97 13.12 -0.66
C GLU A 357 11.12 14.13 -0.72
N ASN A 358 12.12 13.99 0.14
CA ASN A 358 13.29 14.87 0.19
C ASN A 358 14.40 14.43 -0.77
N ILE A 359 14.32 13.21 -1.32
CA ILE A 359 15.30 12.69 -2.26
C ILE A 359 14.95 13.25 -3.64
N ASN A 360 15.86 14.03 -4.23
CA ASN A 360 15.74 14.53 -5.59
C ASN A 360 16.43 13.56 -6.58
N PRO A 361 15.68 12.75 -7.37
CA PRO A 361 16.30 11.76 -8.24
C PRO A 361 17.18 12.35 -9.35
N VAL A 362 17.05 13.64 -9.65
CA VAL A 362 17.79 14.34 -10.71
C VAL A 362 19.12 14.90 -10.20
N GLU A 363 19.22 15.22 -8.91
CA GLU A 363 20.42 15.84 -8.32
C GLU A 363 21.19 14.89 -7.41
N ASP A 364 20.47 14.05 -6.66
CA ASP A 364 21.09 13.19 -5.66
C ASP A 364 21.79 12.00 -6.31
N SER A 365 22.98 11.70 -5.77
CA SER A 365 23.76 10.53 -6.15
C SER A 365 23.56 9.35 -5.19
N ALA A 366 23.71 8.14 -5.70
CA ALA A 366 23.58 6.91 -4.93
C ALA A 366 24.70 5.92 -5.29
N LEU A 367 24.92 4.92 -4.41
CA LEU A 367 25.85 3.83 -4.64
C LEU A 367 25.14 2.71 -5.40
N ILE A 368 25.33 2.68 -6.72
CA ILE A 368 24.66 1.76 -7.64
C ILE A 368 25.43 0.45 -7.75
N ASN A 369 24.70 -0.68 -7.73
CA ASN A 369 25.27 -2.01 -7.97
C ASN A 369 24.55 -2.74 -9.10
N ASN A 370 23.22 -2.86 -9.02
CA ASN A 370 22.31 -3.48 -9.99
C ASN A 370 22.81 -4.85 -10.50
N SER A 371 23.03 -5.79 -9.60
CA SER A 371 23.43 -7.16 -9.95
C SER A 371 22.63 -8.22 -9.19
N MET A 372 22.74 -9.47 -9.63
CA MET A 372 21.93 -10.56 -9.12
C MET A 372 22.68 -11.88 -8.91
N HIS A 373 22.12 -12.69 -8.01
CA HIS A 373 22.37 -14.11 -7.84
C HIS A 373 21.11 -14.95 -8.09
N ARG A 374 21.27 -16.18 -8.58
CA ARG A 374 20.16 -17.12 -8.79
C ARG A 374 20.41 -18.50 -8.20
N TYR A 375 19.49 -18.96 -7.36
CA TYR A 375 19.52 -20.28 -6.73
C TYR A 375 18.34 -21.15 -7.18
N VAL A 376 18.57 -22.45 -7.19
CA VAL A 376 17.61 -23.50 -7.53
C VAL A 376 17.17 -24.21 -6.26
N LEU A 377 15.87 -24.38 -6.09
CA LEU A 377 15.28 -25.05 -4.93
C LEU A 377 14.66 -26.39 -5.32
N THR A 378 14.89 -27.41 -4.50
CA THR A 378 14.13 -28.67 -4.53
C THR A 378 12.83 -28.52 -3.72
N ALA A 379 11.92 -29.49 -3.87
CA ALA A 379 10.68 -29.51 -3.07
C ALA A 379 10.96 -29.52 -1.55
N GLU A 380 11.93 -30.32 -1.12
CA GLU A 380 12.34 -30.38 0.29
C GLU A 380 12.91 -29.04 0.79
N MET A 381 13.75 -28.38 -0.01
CA MET A 381 14.28 -27.05 0.34
C MET A 381 13.17 -26.01 0.42
N GLN A 382 12.18 -26.08 -0.46
CA GLN A 382 11.03 -25.18 -0.45
C GLN A 382 10.18 -25.37 0.81
N ASP A 383 9.90 -26.61 1.22
CA ASP A 383 9.18 -26.92 2.46
C ASP A 383 9.90 -26.35 3.70
N ILE A 384 11.23 -26.50 3.76
CA ILE A 384 12.06 -25.97 4.84
C ILE A 384 12.01 -24.44 4.88
N ILE A 385 12.19 -23.79 3.72
CA ILE A 385 12.15 -22.31 3.61
C ILE A 385 10.75 -21.78 3.96
N GLU A 386 9.69 -22.44 3.49
CA GLU A 386 8.31 -22.07 3.81
C GLU A 386 8.06 -22.16 5.33
N ALA A 387 8.44 -23.26 5.96
CA ALA A 387 8.29 -23.43 7.41
C ALA A 387 9.07 -22.36 8.20
N ALA A 388 10.34 -22.11 7.83
CA ALA A 388 11.19 -21.11 8.46
C ALA A 388 10.61 -19.69 8.36
N ILE A 389 10.04 -19.33 7.21
CA ILE A 389 9.43 -18.02 6.95
C ILE A 389 8.10 -17.87 7.71
N VAL A 390 7.24 -18.89 7.69
CA VAL A 390 5.93 -18.86 8.35
C VAL A 390 6.08 -18.80 9.87
N ASN A 391 7.07 -19.50 10.43
CA ASN A 391 7.36 -19.49 11.86
C ASN A 391 8.22 -18.29 12.30
N ASN A 392 8.68 -17.43 11.36
CA ASN A 392 9.55 -16.28 11.62
C ASN A 392 10.84 -16.66 12.38
N GLU A 393 11.43 -17.81 12.03
CA GLU A 393 12.64 -18.36 12.67
C GLU A 393 13.92 -17.65 12.21
N TYR A 394 13.92 -17.11 10.99
CA TYR A 394 15.08 -16.46 10.39
C TYR A 394 14.72 -15.10 9.79
N GLU A 395 15.67 -14.17 9.89
CA GLU A 395 15.67 -12.88 9.20
C GLU A 395 16.87 -12.78 8.26
N ILE A 396 16.80 -11.88 7.29
CA ILE A 396 17.86 -11.68 6.31
C ILE A 396 18.71 -10.50 6.74
N LEU A 397 19.96 -10.77 7.08
CA LEU A 397 20.95 -9.80 7.51
C LEU A 397 21.71 -9.24 6.30
N LEU A 398 21.77 -7.91 6.22
CA LEU A 398 22.56 -7.15 5.26
C LEU A 398 23.77 -6.54 5.97
N GLN A 399 24.97 -6.78 5.47
CA GLN A 399 26.21 -6.25 6.04
C GLN A 399 27.03 -5.54 4.96
N LEU A 400 27.13 -4.21 5.07
CA LEU A 400 28.03 -3.40 4.25
C LEU A 400 29.43 -3.48 4.85
N TYR A 401 30.40 -3.90 4.06
CA TYR A 401 31.80 -4.05 4.47
C TYR A 401 32.76 -3.32 3.53
N ASP A 402 33.98 -3.11 4.02
CA ASP A 402 35.06 -2.49 3.25
C ASP A 402 36.18 -3.51 2.99
N GLU A 403 36.44 -3.76 1.70
CA GLU A 403 37.37 -4.74 1.11
C GLU A 403 37.10 -6.21 1.46
N VAL A 404 36.98 -6.51 2.76
CA VAL A 404 36.84 -7.87 3.30
C VAL A 404 35.49 -8.02 4.02
N PRO A 405 34.72 -9.09 3.76
CA PRO A 405 33.41 -9.34 4.40
C PRO A 405 33.39 -9.25 5.93
N ASN A 406 34.53 -9.52 6.59
CA ASN A 406 34.65 -9.47 8.05
C ASN A 406 34.70 -8.03 8.60
N ASN A 407 35.06 -7.04 7.78
CA ASN A 407 35.18 -5.64 8.18
C ASN A 407 33.85 -4.90 7.96
N VAL A 408 32.83 -5.27 8.73
CA VAL A 408 31.49 -4.69 8.62
C VAL A 408 31.48 -3.25 9.15
N LEU A 409 30.89 -2.35 8.36
CA LEU A 409 30.71 -0.93 8.67
C LEU A 409 29.27 -0.65 9.11
N TYR A 410 28.30 -1.15 8.34
CA TYR A 410 26.87 -0.96 8.59
C TYR A 410 26.12 -2.27 8.45
N GLU A 411 25.03 -2.41 9.20
CA GLU A 411 24.18 -3.58 9.21
C GLU A 411 22.69 -3.20 9.08
N GLY A 412 21.91 -4.05 8.43
CA GLY A 412 20.47 -3.88 8.25
C GLY A 412 19.75 -5.23 8.20
N VAL A 413 18.43 -5.21 8.35
CA VAL A 413 17.63 -6.44 8.52
C VAL A 413 16.40 -6.40 7.62
N ILE A 414 16.13 -7.51 6.94
CA ILE A 414 14.94 -7.76 6.14
C ILE A 414 14.14 -8.91 6.77
N ASN A 415 12.86 -8.67 7.02
CA ASN A 415 11.93 -9.73 7.41
C ASN A 415 11.28 -10.37 6.15
N PRO A 416 11.50 -11.67 5.87
CA PRO A 416 10.96 -12.34 4.69
C PRO A 416 9.50 -12.83 4.83
N SER A 417 8.84 -12.64 5.97
CA SER A 417 7.51 -13.20 6.29
C SER A 417 6.41 -12.89 5.26
N ILE A 418 6.53 -11.82 4.48
CA ILE A 418 5.61 -11.49 3.38
C ILE A 418 5.46 -12.63 2.36
N PHE A 419 6.50 -13.43 2.14
CA PHE A 419 6.47 -14.56 1.20
C PHE A 419 5.63 -15.75 1.68
N GLY A 420 5.26 -15.79 2.97
CA GLY A 420 4.26 -16.72 3.50
C GLY A 420 2.83 -16.36 3.10
N TYR A 421 2.58 -15.16 2.56
CA TYR A 421 1.24 -14.77 2.12
C TYR A 421 0.89 -15.38 0.76
N PRO A 422 -0.31 -15.96 0.58
CA PRO A 422 -0.73 -16.51 -0.70
C PRO A 422 -0.65 -15.47 -1.81
N HIS A 423 -0.13 -15.85 -2.98
CA HIS A 423 0.07 -14.98 -4.17
C HIS A 423 1.28 -14.03 -4.11
N MET A 424 2.11 -14.07 -3.07
CA MET A 424 3.38 -13.33 -3.04
C MET A 424 4.54 -14.18 -3.52
N ASN A 425 5.17 -13.73 -4.61
CA ASN A 425 6.39 -14.34 -5.11
C ASN A 425 7.53 -13.32 -5.33
N THR A 426 7.27 -12.02 -5.32
CA THR A 426 8.31 -10.99 -5.36
C THR A 426 8.05 -9.86 -4.38
N CYS A 427 9.12 -9.31 -3.80
CA CYS A 427 9.07 -8.09 -3.01
C CYS A 427 10.39 -7.30 -3.16
N ARG A 428 10.29 -5.97 -3.21
CA ARG A 428 11.42 -5.04 -3.13
C ARG A 428 11.43 -4.44 -1.72
N PHE A 429 12.49 -4.68 -0.97
CA PHE A 429 12.64 -4.21 0.41
C PHE A 429 13.49 -2.95 0.44
N ALA A 430 13.12 -2.00 1.29
CA ALA A 430 13.97 -0.88 1.68
C ALA A 430 14.40 -1.06 3.14
N SER A 431 15.64 -1.51 3.33
CA SER A 431 16.22 -1.78 4.65
C SER A 431 17.10 -0.63 5.08
N VAL A 432 16.83 -0.06 6.27
CA VAL A 432 17.76 0.89 6.90
C VAL A 432 19.06 0.18 7.25
N LEU A 433 20.17 0.91 7.12
CA LEU A 433 21.51 0.49 7.51
C LEU A 433 21.99 1.32 8.70
N THR A 434 22.29 0.65 9.81
CA THR A 434 22.80 1.27 11.04
C THR A 434 24.30 0.98 11.23
N PRO A 435 25.10 1.92 11.77
CA PRO A 435 26.53 1.67 12.02
C PRO A 435 26.74 0.57 13.06
N VAL A 436 27.70 -0.32 12.82
CA VAL A 436 28.09 -1.36 13.80
C VAL A 436 28.93 -0.71 14.90
N ALA A 437 28.47 -0.77 16.16
CA ALA A 437 29.23 -0.25 17.30
C ALA A 437 30.44 -1.15 17.59
N ARG A 438 31.66 -0.70 17.29
CA ARG A 438 32.89 -1.41 17.68
C ARG A 438 33.15 -1.23 19.17
N HIS A 439 33.11 -2.32 19.94
CA HIS A 439 33.73 -2.35 21.26
C HIS A 439 35.26 -2.31 21.09
N SER A 440 35.86 -1.13 21.01
CA SER A 440 37.33 -1.02 20.99
C SER A 440 37.89 -1.20 22.40
N THR A 441 38.33 -2.41 22.74
CA THR A 441 39.34 -2.61 23.79
C THR A 441 40.70 -2.21 23.22
N GLU A 442 40.95 -0.91 23.05
CA GLU A 442 42.30 -0.34 23.00
C GLU A 442 42.21 1.18 23.02
N THR A 443 42.72 1.76 24.10
CA THR A 443 42.85 3.20 24.30
C THR A 443 43.81 3.78 23.26
N THR A 444 43.25 4.33 22.19
CA THR A 444 43.89 5.38 21.38
C THR A 444 42.91 6.55 21.27
N PRO A 445 43.31 7.79 21.63
CA PRO A 445 42.44 8.94 21.47
C PRO A 445 42.52 9.43 20.01
N HIS A 446 41.38 9.85 19.48
CA HIS A 446 41.12 10.34 18.12
C HIS A 446 40.64 9.29 17.11
N THR A 447 39.43 8.78 17.34
CA THR A 447 38.50 8.54 16.23
C THR A 447 37.27 9.39 16.50
N THR A 448 37.10 10.44 15.71
CA THR A 448 35.88 11.24 15.68
C THR A 448 34.71 10.31 15.47
N ALA A 449 33.77 10.28 16.42
CA ALA A 449 32.48 9.63 16.23
C ALA A 449 31.88 10.13 14.92
N VAL A 450 31.65 9.23 13.97
CA VAL A 450 30.96 9.55 12.72
C VAL A 450 29.61 10.14 13.12
N PRO A 451 29.28 11.39 12.72
CA PRO A 451 27.98 11.96 13.02
C PRO A 451 26.90 11.07 12.39
N ALA A 452 25.79 10.87 13.10
CA ALA A 452 24.64 10.20 12.50
C ALA A 452 24.20 11.01 11.27
N PRO A 453 23.97 10.37 10.10
CA PRO A 453 23.58 11.09 8.89
C PRO A 453 22.21 11.77 9.08
N ASP A 454 22.06 12.97 8.51
CA ASP A 454 20.81 13.77 8.58
C ASP A 454 19.59 13.06 7.96
N LEU A 455 19.84 12.11 7.06
CA LEU A 455 18.86 11.22 6.44
C LEU A 455 19.23 9.76 6.71
N PRO A 456 18.25 8.86 6.92
CA PRO A 456 18.54 7.45 7.13
C PRO A 456 19.11 6.83 5.85
N MET A 457 20.29 6.21 5.95
CA MET A 457 20.90 5.41 4.89
C MET A 457 20.13 4.09 4.72
N PHE A 458 19.87 3.67 3.48
CA PHE A 458 19.14 2.43 3.23
C PHE A 458 19.53 1.73 1.94
N ALA A 459 19.36 0.41 1.93
CA ALA A 459 19.58 -0.45 0.76
C ALA A 459 18.25 -0.93 0.17
N ILE A 460 18.18 -1.01 -1.15
CA ILE A 460 17.08 -1.66 -1.86
C ILE A 460 17.52 -3.06 -2.33
N VAL A 461 16.82 -4.09 -1.84
CA VAL A 461 17.04 -5.49 -2.20
C VAL A 461 15.75 -6.09 -2.73
N LYS A 462 15.81 -6.74 -3.89
CA LYS A 462 14.68 -7.44 -4.49
C LYS A 462 14.87 -8.94 -4.34
N LEU A 463 13.89 -9.58 -3.72
CA LEU A 463 13.77 -11.03 -3.64
C LEU A 463 12.63 -11.50 -4.54
N CYS A 464 12.86 -12.56 -5.31
CA CYS A 464 11.89 -13.07 -6.25
C CYS A 464 11.96 -14.59 -6.35
N PHE A 465 10.87 -15.27 -5.98
CA PHE A 465 10.65 -16.68 -6.21
C PHE A 465 9.90 -16.87 -7.52
N PHE A 466 10.32 -17.84 -8.34
CA PHE A 466 9.67 -18.14 -9.62
C PHE A 466 8.20 -18.54 -9.42
N HIS A 467 7.93 -19.35 -8.38
CA HIS A 467 6.60 -19.66 -7.89
C HIS A 467 6.44 -19.19 -6.44
N THR A 468 5.21 -18.87 -6.01
CA THR A 468 4.92 -18.61 -4.59
C THR A 468 5.33 -19.82 -3.73
N LEU A 469 5.92 -19.58 -2.57
CA LEU A 469 6.36 -20.65 -1.68
C LEU A 469 5.20 -21.58 -1.28
N THR A 470 4.01 -21.01 -1.09
CA THR A 470 2.81 -21.74 -0.67
C THR A 470 2.12 -22.57 -1.79
N LYS A 471 2.66 -22.62 -3.02
CA LYS A 471 2.05 -23.38 -4.14
C LYS A 471 2.65 -24.79 -4.20
N HIS A 472 1.83 -25.76 -4.62
CA HIS A 472 2.28 -27.12 -4.91
C HIS A 472 3.51 -27.17 -5.83
N HIS A 473 4.42 -28.09 -5.50
CA HIS A 473 5.69 -28.34 -6.18
C HIS A 473 5.51 -28.85 -7.61
N GLU A 474 5.33 -27.93 -8.56
CA GLU A 474 5.39 -28.25 -9.99
C GLU A 474 6.86 -28.35 -10.44
N PRO A 475 7.28 -29.46 -11.07
CA PRO A 475 8.66 -29.66 -11.51
C PRO A 475 9.02 -28.71 -12.67
N LEU A 476 9.99 -27.82 -12.43
CA LEU A 476 10.42 -26.80 -13.39
C LEU A 476 11.37 -27.34 -14.46
N ASP A 477 11.96 -28.52 -14.28
CA ASP A 477 12.81 -29.15 -15.30
C ASP A 477 12.02 -29.45 -16.60
N THR A 478 10.70 -29.57 -16.52
CA THR A 478 9.82 -29.71 -17.69
C THR A 478 9.82 -28.47 -18.59
N TYR A 479 10.17 -27.28 -18.07
CA TYR A 479 10.26 -26.06 -18.86
C TYR A 479 11.43 -26.14 -19.84
N ASN A 480 12.50 -26.83 -19.47
CA ASN A 480 13.67 -26.99 -20.32
C ASN A 480 13.41 -27.87 -21.55
N GLU A 481 12.36 -28.69 -21.55
CA GLU A 481 11.99 -29.51 -22.73
C GLU A 481 11.51 -28.67 -23.93
N SER A 482 11.15 -27.40 -23.72
CA SER A 482 10.69 -26.49 -24.77
C SER A 482 11.50 -25.20 -24.76
N ASN A 483 12.11 -24.84 -25.89
CA ASN A 483 12.88 -23.60 -26.03
C ASN A 483 12.06 -22.34 -25.65
N MET A 484 10.74 -22.33 -25.89
CA MET A 484 9.89 -21.19 -25.51
C MET A 484 9.68 -21.10 -23.98
N LYS A 485 9.64 -22.23 -23.29
CA LYS A 485 9.46 -22.28 -21.83
C LYS A 485 10.79 -22.11 -21.10
N ALA A 486 11.89 -22.60 -21.65
CA ALA A 486 13.23 -22.44 -21.08
C ALA A 486 13.62 -20.96 -20.91
N GLY A 487 13.25 -20.10 -21.88
CA GLY A 487 13.44 -18.66 -21.76
C GLY A 487 12.69 -18.00 -20.60
N GLN A 488 11.63 -18.64 -20.07
CA GLN A 488 10.91 -18.15 -18.90
C GLN A 488 11.77 -18.29 -17.63
N LEU A 489 12.60 -19.32 -17.49
CA LEU A 489 13.47 -19.52 -16.32
C LEU A 489 14.60 -18.50 -16.20
N GLN A 490 14.84 -17.69 -17.24
CA GLN A 490 15.82 -16.61 -17.24
C GLN A 490 15.27 -15.30 -16.63
N ARG A 491 13.97 -15.27 -16.29
CA ARG A 491 13.29 -14.09 -15.75
C ARG A 491 12.47 -14.51 -14.54
N CYS A 492 12.32 -13.60 -13.59
CA CYS A 492 11.31 -13.76 -12.55
C CYS A 492 10.03 -13.03 -12.97
N PHE A 493 8.89 -13.74 -12.96
CA PHE A 493 7.58 -13.17 -13.24
C PHE A 493 6.87 -12.81 -11.95
N THR A 494 5.88 -11.94 -12.00
CA THR A 494 4.94 -11.73 -10.89
C THR A 494 3.74 -12.66 -11.08
N VAL A 495 3.34 -13.42 -10.04
CA VAL A 495 2.24 -14.43 -10.12
C VAL A 495 0.88 -13.83 -10.52
N ASN A 496 0.75 -12.50 -10.45
CA ASN A 496 -0.22 -11.76 -11.21
C ASN A 496 0.52 -10.75 -12.12
N PRO A 497 0.68 -11.01 -13.42
CA PRO A 497 1.16 -10.00 -14.37
C PRO A 497 0.18 -8.82 -14.52
N HIS A 498 -1.04 -8.94 -13.97
CA HIS A 498 -1.97 -7.81 -13.78
C HIS A 498 -1.65 -6.95 -12.52
N VAL A 499 -0.78 -7.42 -11.61
CA VAL A 499 -0.37 -6.76 -10.35
C VAL A 499 1.06 -6.20 -10.42
N GLU A 500 1.87 -6.57 -11.43
CA GLU A 500 2.76 -5.56 -12.02
C GLU A 500 1.84 -4.43 -12.45
N LYS A 501 1.73 -3.39 -11.60
CA LYS A 501 0.78 -2.28 -11.71
C LYS A 501 0.36 -2.13 -13.16
N SER A 502 -0.80 -2.70 -13.53
CA SER A 502 -1.32 -2.53 -14.88
C SER A 502 -1.19 -1.04 -15.14
N ASN A 503 -0.68 -0.62 -16.31
CA ASN A 503 -0.66 0.80 -16.64
C ASN A 503 -2.02 1.44 -16.33
N SER A 504 -3.12 0.67 -16.34
CA SER A 504 -4.45 1.01 -15.83
C SER A 504 -4.52 1.58 -14.40
N ASP A 505 -3.85 1.02 -13.38
CA ASP A 505 -3.98 1.51 -12.01
C ASP A 505 -3.16 2.78 -11.76
N ILE A 506 -2.03 2.90 -12.44
CA ILE A 506 -1.24 4.14 -12.47
C ILE A 506 -1.97 5.20 -13.28
N LEU A 507 -2.60 4.82 -14.40
CA LEU A 507 -3.52 5.68 -15.13
C LEU A 507 -4.60 6.19 -14.19
N LYS A 508 -5.30 5.30 -13.47
CA LYS A 508 -6.35 5.67 -12.52
C LYS A 508 -5.81 6.63 -11.45
N GLU A 509 -4.62 6.37 -10.90
CA GLU A 509 -3.97 7.27 -9.92
C GLU A 509 -3.67 8.64 -10.53
N LEU A 510 -3.02 8.69 -11.70
CA LEU A 510 -2.67 9.92 -12.40
C LEU A 510 -3.91 10.73 -12.76
N TYR A 511 -4.93 10.05 -13.27
CA TYR A 511 -6.21 10.65 -13.63
C TYR A 511 -7.00 11.10 -12.40
N ARG A 512 -6.90 10.42 -11.27
CA ARG A 512 -7.49 10.85 -9.99
C ARG A 512 -6.79 12.10 -9.44
N ARG A 513 -5.46 12.15 -9.49
CA ARG A 513 -4.68 13.35 -9.12
C ARG A 513 -4.97 14.53 -10.05
N PHE A 514 -5.12 14.27 -11.35
CA PHE A 514 -5.53 15.28 -12.32
C PHE A 514 -6.92 15.85 -11.96
N ASP A 515 -7.90 14.98 -11.67
CA ASP A 515 -9.25 15.41 -11.31
C ASP A 515 -9.27 16.23 -10.02
N GLU A 516 -8.53 15.81 -9.00
CA GLU A 516 -8.42 16.57 -7.75
C GLU A 516 -7.75 17.93 -7.94
N LEU A 517 -6.65 18.00 -8.69
CA LEU A 517 -6.00 19.27 -9.00
C LEU A 517 -6.96 20.22 -9.72
N VAL A 518 -7.71 19.72 -10.70
CA VAL A 518 -8.71 20.52 -11.42
C VAL A 518 -9.84 20.97 -10.48
N LYS A 519 -10.37 20.08 -9.63
CA LYS A 519 -11.40 20.42 -8.63
C LYS A 519 -10.90 21.46 -7.63
N ASP A 520 -9.66 21.37 -7.16
CA ASP A 520 -9.06 22.31 -6.22
C ASP A 520 -8.87 23.69 -6.88
N VAL A 521 -8.46 23.72 -8.15
CA VAL A 521 -8.37 24.96 -8.94
C VAL A 521 -9.74 25.59 -9.13
N ILE A 522 -10.75 24.81 -9.52
CA ILE A 522 -12.14 25.29 -9.66
C ILE A 522 -12.63 25.83 -8.31
N SER A 523 -12.44 25.09 -7.22
CA SER A 523 -12.84 25.50 -5.87
C SER A 523 -12.16 26.80 -5.43
N TYR A 524 -10.87 26.95 -5.73
CA TYR A 524 -10.12 28.16 -5.42
C TYR A 524 -10.65 29.37 -6.20
N ILE A 525 -10.90 29.22 -7.51
CA ILE A 525 -11.45 30.28 -8.36
C ILE A 525 -12.80 30.75 -7.82
N ILE A 526 -13.70 29.81 -7.48
CA ILE A 526 -15.04 30.12 -6.95
C ILE A 526 -14.96 30.78 -5.57
N LYS A 527 -14.17 30.23 -4.64
CA LYS A 527 -14.06 30.74 -3.26
C LYS A 527 -13.47 32.15 -3.18
N HIS A 528 -12.59 32.50 -4.12
CA HIS A 528 -11.89 33.78 -4.12
C HIS A 528 -12.39 34.75 -5.19
N ASP A 529 -13.47 34.40 -5.89
CA ASP A 529 -14.09 35.19 -6.97
C ASP A 529 -13.04 35.72 -7.97
N VAL A 530 -12.16 34.82 -8.40
CA VAL A 530 -11.00 35.18 -9.23
C VAL A 530 -11.49 35.45 -10.65
N THR A 531 -11.44 36.71 -11.05
CA THR A 531 -11.87 37.16 -12.39
C THR A 531 -10.69 37.27 -13.37
N SER A 532 -9.45 37.42 -12.86
CA SER A 532 -8.23 37.45 -13.66
C SER A 532 -7.11 36.60 -13.05
N ILE A 533 -6.30 35.97 -13.90
CA ILE A 533 -5.13 35.17 -13.51
C ILE A 533 -4.08 36.04 -12.79
N ASP A 534 -4.02 37.33 -13.10
CA ASP A 534 -3.05 38.27 -12.52
C ASP A 534 -3.33 38.58 -11.04
N ASP A 535 -4.57 38.39 -10.56
CA ASP A 535 -4.96 38.67 -9.17
C ASP A 535 -4.27 37.74 -8.16
N ARG A 536 -3.91 36.52 -8.60
CA ARG A 536 -3.31 35.45 -7.76
C ARG A 536 -2.21 34.68 -8.49
N ARG A 537 -1.30 35.40 -9.15
CA ARG A 537 -0.20 34.83 -9.96
C ARG A 537 0.61 33.72 -9.28
N ASN A 538 0.95 33.88 -8.00
CA ASN A 538 1.77 32.90 -7.27
C ASN A 538 1.08 31.54 -7.16
N TYR A 539 -0.24 31.53 -6.91
CA TYR A 539 -1.01 30.29 -6.80
C TYR A 539 -1.08 29.55 -8.14
N PHE A 540 -1.43 30.26 -9.21
CA PHE A 540 -1.51 29.65 -10.54
C PHE A 540 -0.15 29.21 -11.09
N CYS A 541 0.94 29.92 -10.75
CA CYS A 541 2.29 29.52 -11.15
C CYS A 541 2.69 28.16 -10.56
N CYS A 542 2.51 27.96 -9.25
CA CYS A 542 2.76 26.66 -8.62
C CYS A 542 1.84 25.56 -9.18
N THR A 543 0.57 25.89 -9.40
CA THR A 543 -0.43 24.96 -9.96
C THR A 543 -0.07 24.51 -11.37
N ILE A 544 0.41 25.42 -12.23
CA ILE A 544 0.87 25.11 -13.59
C ILE A 544 2.02 24.11 -13.55
N ASN A 545 2.98 24.28 -12.63
CA ASN A 545 4.09 23.34 -12.51
C ASN A 545 3.63 21.93 -12.12
N ASN A 546 2.70 21.84 -11.17
CA ASN A 546 2.09 20.57 -10.77
C ASN A 546 1.31 19.92 -11.91
N LEU A 547 0.54 20.72 -12.65
CA LEU A 547 -0.20 20.26 -13.83
C LEU A 547 0.75 19.75 -14.91
N ASN A 548 1.84 20.46 -15.20
CA ASN A 548 2.83 20.05 -16.19
C ASN A 548 3.44 18.68 -15.85
N ASN A 549 3.83 18.47 -14.59
CA ASN A 549 4.35 17.17 -14.13
C ASN A 549 3.32 16.05 -14.29
N LEU A 550 2.04 16.31 -13.98
CA LEU A 550 0.95 15.34 -14.20
C LEU A 550 0.73 15.04 -15.68
N LEU A 551 0.72 16.07 -16.54
CA LEU A 551 0.52 15.93 -17.98
C LEU A 551 1.64 15.13 -18.64
N ILE A 552 2.90 15.35 -18.25
CA ILE A 552 4.05 14.57 -18.76
C ILE A 552 3.87 13.08 -18.41
N ASN A 553 3.45 12.79 -17.17
CA ASN A 553 3.23 11.42 -16.74
C ASN A 553 2.03 10.78 -17.46
N ILE A 554 0.90 11.47 -17.60
CA ILE A 554 -0.28 10.97 -18.34
C ILE A 554 0.08 10.74 -19.82
N CYS A 555 0.81 11.66 -20.44
CA CYS A 555 1.31 11.53 -21.79
C CYS A 555 2.15 10.26 -21.95
N GLY A 556 3.09 10.02 -21.03
CA GLY A 556 3.96 8.83 -21.06
C GLY A 556 3.22 7.51 -20.82
N TYR A 557 2.26 7.48 -19.90
CA TYR A 557 1.62 6.24 -19.45
C TYR A 557 0.35 5.84 -20.21
N ASP A 558 -0.40 6.79 -20.76
CA ASP A 558 -1.61 6.51 -21.55
C ASP A 558 -1.39 6.77 -23.04
N PHE A 559 -1.14 8.03 -23.40
CA PHE A 559 -1.16 8.46 -24.80
C PHE A 559 0.01 7.90 -25.62
N ASN A 560 1.22 7.86 -25.06
CA ASN A 560 2.39 7.29 -25.76
C ASN A 560 2.35 5.76 -25.85
N VAL A 561 1.58 5.10 -24.97
CA VAL A 561 1.36 3.65 -25.03
C VAL A 561 0.28 3.31 -26.06
N SER A 562 -0.81 4.08 -26.09
CA SER A 562 -1.93 3.89 -27.02
C SER A 562 -1.64 4.39 -28.43
N MET A 563 -0.82 5.44 -28.57
CA MET A 563 -0.40 6.06 -29.83
C MET A 563 1.13 6.24 -29.84
N PRO A 564 1.92 5.17 -30.06
CA PRO A 564 3.38 5.27 -30.06
C PRO A 564 3.90 6.13 -31.22
N THR A 565 4.75 7.10 -30.91
CA THR A 565 5.20 8.12 -31.87
C THR A 565 6.66 7.87 -32.29
N LYS A 566 6.95 7.96 -33.59
CA LYS A 566 8.31 7.80 -34.16
C LYS A 566 8.90 9.09 -34.71
N ASN A 567 8.06 10.08 -34.99
CA ASN A 567 8.46 11.37 -35.55
C ASN A 567 7.71 12.52 -34.86
N ASN A 568 8.22 13.74 -35.04
CA ASN A 568 7.66 14.93 -34.38
C ASN A 568 6.21 15.24 -34.81
N ILE A 569 5.79 14.76 -35.99
CA ILE A 569 4.42 14.98 -36.50
C ILE A 569 3.44 14.09 -35.74
N GLU A 570 3.73 12.80 -35.63
CA GLU A 570 2.96 11.84 -34.83
C GLU A 570 2.90 12.26 -33.35
N PHE A 571 4.01 12.77 -32.80
CA PHE A 571 4.03 13.30 -31.43
C PHE A 571 3.10 14.51 -31.25
N ARG A 572 3.06 15.41 -32.23
CA ARG A 572 2.14 16.56 -32.21
C ARG A 572 0.68 16.13 -32.33
N GLU A 573 0.38 15.12 -33.15
CA GLU A 573 -0.97 14.57 -33.29
C GLU A 573 -1.44 13.90 -31.99
N MET A 574 -0.57 13.11 -31.36
CA MET A 574 -0.83 12.51 -30.04
C MET A 574 -1.10 13.57 -28.97
N LEU A 575 -0.27 14.62 -28.88
CA LEU A 575 -0.51 15.72 -27.94
C LEU A 575 -1.83 16.46 -28.19
N THR A 576 -2.23 16.59 -29.46
CA THR A 576 -3.51 17.20 -29.84
C THR A 576 -4.69 16.33 -29.36
N HIS A 577 -4.56 15.00 -29.50
CA HIS A 577 -5.53 14.05 -28.97
C HIS A 577 -5.60 14.08 -27.44
N MET A 578 -4.44 14.11 -26.76
CA MET A 578 -4.34 14.25 -25.31
C MET A 578 -5.03 15.54 -24.83
N TYR A 579 -4.75 16.67 -25.47
CA TYR A 579 -5.39 17.93 -25.15
C TYR A 579 -6.91 17.83 -25.26
N LYS A 580 -7.43 17.25 -26.35
CA LYS A 580 -8.87 17.09 -26.55
C LYS A 580 -9.51 16.24 -25.45
N ASP A 581 -8.96 15.07 -25.16
CA ASP A 581 -9.54 14.14 -24.18
C ASP A 581 -9.48 14.69 -22.75
N LEU A 582 -8.34 15.30 -22.37
CA LEU A 582 -8.21 15.96 -21.07
C LEU A 582 -9.09 17.19 -20.94
N MET A 583 -9.28 17.98 -22.01
CA MET A 583 -10.21 19.10 -22.01
C MET A 583 -11.66 18.64 -21.91
N ASP A 584 -12.06 17.58 -22.62
CA ASP A 584 -13.38 16.98 -22.49
C ASP A 584 -13.60 16.50 -21.04
N ARG A 585 -12.56 15.96 -20.40
CA ARG A 585 -12.60 15.57 -18.99
C ARG A 585 -12.69 16.75 -18.03
N ILE A 586 -11.91 17.82 -18.25
CA ILE A 586 -12.06 19.08 -17.49
C ILE A 586 -13.47 19.64 -17.69
N ILE A 587 -14.00 19.62 -18.90
CA ILE A 587 -15.37 20.06 -19.19
C ILE A 587 -16.38 19.19 -18.47
N ARG A 588 -16.21 17.86 -18.42
CA ARG A 588 -17.06 16.98 -17.61
C ARG A 588 -16.97 17.31 -16.13
N ILE A 589 -15.76 17.45 -15.57
CA ILE A 589 -15.57 17.87 -14.17
C ILE A 589 -16.22 19.24 -13.93
N LEU A 590 -16.08 20.17 -14.86
CA LEU A 590 -16.69 21.50 -14.81
C LEU A 590 -18.21 21.42 -14.95
N ASN A 591 -18.76 20.51 -15.75
CA ASN A 591 -20.19 20.28 -15.96
C ASN A 591 -20.83 19.55 -14.76
N ASP A 592 -20.12 18.59 -14.18
CA ASP A 592 -20.42 17.92 -12.92
C ASP A 592 -20.36 18.93 -11.76
N CYS A 593 -19.39 19.85 -11.82
CA CYS A 593 -19.33 21.06 -11.00
C CYS A 593 -20.33 22.15 -11.45
N GLY A 594 -20.96 22.01 -12.62
CA GLY A 594 -21.95 22.93 -13.16
C GLY A 594 -21.99 23.17 -14.68
N TRP A 595 -23.02 22.60 -15.33
CA TRP A 595 -23.86 23.32 -16.31
C TRP A 595 -25.37 23.16 -16.07
N GLU A 596 -25.80 22.20 -15.22
CA GLU A 596 -27.07 22.32 -14.48
C GLU A 596 -26.96 23.32 -13.30
N ALA A 597 -25.74 23.77 -13.01
CA ALA A 597 -25.37 24.53 -11.82
C ALA A 597 -24.89 25.97 -12.13
N LEU A 598 -25.02 26.49 -13.35
CA LEU A 598 -24.56 27.84 -13.70
C LEU A 598 -25.63 28.77 -14.31
N GLY A 599 -26.78 28.24 -14.73
CA GLY A 599 -27.75 29.03 -15.49
C GLY A 599 -28.78 29.82 -14.67
N ASN A 600 -29.53 29.17 -13.78
CA ASN A 600 -30.57 29.79 -12.93
C ASN A 600 -31.06 28.86 -11.79
N CYS A 601 -30.35 27.74 -11.52
CA CYS A 601 -30.76 26.71 -10.55
C CYS A 601 -29.78 26.49 -9.37
N VAL A 602 -28.59 27.11 -9.34
CA VAL A 602 -27.58 26.83 -8.28
C VAL A 602 -27.76 27.55 -6.96
N LEU A 603 -28.35 28.75 -6.98
CA LEU A 603 -28.85 29.34 -5.75
C LEU A 603 -29.94 28.49 -5.08
N ASN A 604 -30.51 27.51 -5.81
CA ASN A 604 -31.50 26.57 -5.28
C ASN A 604 -30.89 25.20 -4.97
N LYS A 605 -30.05 24.56 -5.81
CA LYS A 605 -29.54 23.19 -5.53
C LYS A 605 -28.52 23.10 -4.39
N GLU A 606 -27.54 24.00 -4.31
CA GLU A 606 -26.61 24.04 -3.16
C GLU A 606 -27.31 24.54 -1.90
N ARG A 607 -28.19 25.54 -2.04
CA ARG A 607 -29.05 25.99 -0.94
C ARG A 607 -29.99 24.90 -0.48
N ASP A 608 -30.52 24.07 -1.37
CA ASP A 608 -31.39 22.94 -1.08
C ASP A 608 -30.59 21.80 -0.43
N GLN A 609 -29.35 21.55 -0.85
CA GLN A 609 -28.46 20.59 -0.18
C GLN A 609 -28.02 21.07 1.21
N GLN A 610 -27.67 22.35 1.36
CA GLN A 610 -27.35 22.97 2.64
C GLN A 610 -28.58 23.03 3.55
N ARG A 611 -29.75 23.34 3.00
CA ARG A 611 -31.05 23.29 3.69
C ARG A 611 -31.37 21.87 4.12
N LEU A 612 -31.24 20.88 3.23
CA LEU A 612 -31.43 19.46 3.55
C LEU A 612 -30.49 19.01 4.66
N ARG A 613 -29.20 19.37 4.58
CA ARG A 613 -28.21 19.09 5.61
C ARG A 613 -28.60 19.72 6.95
N ARG A 614 -28.91 21.01 6.97
CA ARG A 614 -29.33 21.75 8.17
C ARG A 614 -30.57 21.12 8.80
N LEU A 615 -31.60 20.81 8.00
CA LEU A 615 -32.85 20.23 8.48
C LEU A 615 -32.66 18.79 8.98
N LEU A 616 -31.77 18.00 8.38
CA LEU A 616 -31.39 16.68 8.88
C LEU A 616 -30.61 16.76 10.19
N ASP A 617 -29.73 17.75 10.34
CA ASP A 617 -29.01 18.01 11.59
C ASP A 617 -29.97 18.49 12.71
N GLU A 618 -30.97 19.32 12.37
CA GLU A 618 -32.06 19.71 13.27
C GLU A 618 -32.92 18.51 13.68
N HIS A 619 -33.36 17.70 12.71
CA HIS A 619 -34.11 16.46 12.97
C HIS A 619 -33.33 15.52 13.89
N ARG A 620 -32.04 15.30 13.61
CA ARG A 620 -31.18 14.46 14.45
C ARG A 620 -31.05 15.04 15.87
N SER A 621 -30.90 16.35 16.00
CA SER A 621 -30.82 17.02 17.30
C SER A 621 -32.10 16.82 18.12
N LEU A 622 -33.28 16.95 17.51
CA LEU A 622 -34.57 16.66 18.15
C LEU A 622 -34.64 15.20 18.65
N CYS A 623 -34.28 14.23 17.80
CA CYS A 623 -34.22 12.82 18.18
C CYS A 623 -33.25 12.58 19.36
N MET A 624 -32.08 13.23 19.35
CA MET A 624 -31.07 13.05 20.39
C MET A 624 -31.44 13.71 21.72
N VAL A 625 -32.29 14.74 21.73
CA VAL A 625 -32.79 15.40 22.95
C VAL A 625 -33.99 14.65 23.54
N GLY A 626 -34.78 13.96 22.71
CA GLY A 626 -35.93 13.14 23.13
C GLY A 626 -37.29 13.65 22.64
N GLU A 627 -37.30 14.74 21.86
CA GLU A 627 -38.51 15.36 21.30
C GLU A 627 -39.00 14.63 20.04
N CYS A 628 -39.47 13.39 20.21
CA CYS A 628 -39.83 12.51 19.10
C CYS A 628 -40.99 13.05 18.24
N GLY A 629 -42.00 13.68 18.86
CA GLY A 629 -43.17 14.20 18.14
C GLY A 629 -42.82 15.30 17.13
N LEU A 630 -42.02 16.27 17.54
CA LEU A 630 -41.53 17.33 16.65
C LEU A 630 -40.54 16.80 15.62
N ALA A 631 -39.71 15.82 15.99
CA ALA A 631 -38.78 15.18 15.06
C ALA A 631 -39.49 14.47 13.91
N ASP A 632 -40.56 13.72 14.21
CA ASP A 632 -41.37 12.99 13.23
C ASP A 632 -42.09 13.95 12.28
N GLN A 633 -42.65 15.03 12.81
CA GLN A 633 -43.28 16.09 11.99
C GLN A 633 -42.28 16.74 11.03
N LEU A 634 -41.11 17.14 11.55
CA LEU A 634 -40.06 17.75 10.75
C LEU A 634 -39.57 16.81 9.63
N PHE A 635 -39.41 15.52 9.92
CA PHE A 635 -38.97 14.55 8.93
C PHE A 635 -40.03 14.24 7.87
N ALA A 636 -41.32 14.19 8.26
CA ALA A 636 -42.43 14.00 7.33
C ALA A 636 -42.52 15.16 6.32
N GLU A 637 -42.44 16.40 6.82
CA GLU A 637 -42.35 17.63 6.01
C GLU A 637 -41.09 17.62 5.13
N LEU A 638 -39.93 17.24 5.67
CA LEU A 638 -38.70 17.16 4.90
C LEU A 638 -38.81 16.16 3.75
N LYS A 639 -39.41 14.99 3.99
CA LYS A 639 -39.59 13.93 2.99
C LYS A 639 -40.56 14.35 1.88
N SER A 640 -41.59 15.13 2.18
CA SER A 640 -42.54 15.64 1.19
C SER A 640 -41.96 16.81 0.38
N ALA A 641 -41.18 17.67 1.02
CA ALA A 641 -40.61 18.88 0.40
C ALA A 641 -39.28 18.66 -0.34
N CYS A 642 -38.59 17.54 -0.14
CA CYS A 642 -37.25 17.30 -0.70
C CYS A 642 -37.29 16.99 -2.20
N SER A 643 -36.57 17.80 -2.97
CA SER A 643 -36.41 17.68 -4.43
C SER A 643 -35.47 16.54 -4.85
N SER A 644 -34.44 16.21 -4.06
CA SER A 644 -33.49 15.12 -4.35
C SER A 644 -33.73 13.88 -3.49
N LYS A 645 -34.45 12.89 -4.05
CA LYS A 645 -34.74 11.62 -3.34
C LYS A 645 -33.49 10.74 -3.14
N ILE A 646 -32.52 10.80 -4.05
CA ILE A 646 -31.30 9.97 -3.99
C ILE A 646 -30.45 10.35 -2.76
N LEU A 647 -30.16 11.64 -2.60
CA LEU A 647 -29.35 12.14 -1.46
C LEU A 647 -30.07 11.94 -0.13
N LEU A 648 -31.38 12.22 -0.07
CA LEU A 648 -32.19 11.96 1.11
C LEU A 648 -32.12 10.47 1.50
N ASN A 649 -32.34 9.56 0.55
CA ASN A 649 -32.30 8.11 0.82
C ASN A 649 -30.92 7.66 1.30
N PHE A 650 -29.84 8.21 0.72
CA PHE A 650 -28.47 7.92 1.17
C PHE A 650 -28.21 8.42 2.60
N TYR A 651 -28.63 9.64 2.95
CA TYR A 651 -28.46 10.16 4.31
C TYR A 651 -29.30 9.41 5.33
N VAL A 652 -30.50 8.98 4.95
CA VAL A 652 -31.33 8.10 5.78
C VAL A 652 -30.65 6.74 5.95
N PHE A 653 -30.04 6.18 4.90
CA PHE A 653 -29.23 4.96 4.99
C PHE A 653 -28.06 5.14 5.97
N LEU A 654 -27.24 6.19 5.81
CA LEU A 654 -26.15 6.50 6.75
C LEU A 654 -26.66 6.67 8.18
N ASN A 655 -27.76 7.39 8.37
CA ASN A 655 -28.35 7.59 9.70
C ASN A 655 -28.84 6.25 10.30
N SER A 656 -29.33 5.33 9.48
CA SER A 656 -29.75 4.00 9.92
C SER A 656 -28.54 3.17 10.38
N VAL A 657 -27.43 3.22 9.64
CA VAL A 657 -26.17 2.56 10.04
C VAL A 657 -25.61 3.16 11.33
N GLN A 658 -25.56 4.50 11.44
CA GLN A 658 -25.08 5.20 12.64
C GLN A 658 -25.93 4.91 13.88
N ASN A 659 -27.22 4.63 13.73
CA ASN A 659 -28.10 4.25 14.84
C ASN A 659 -28.21 2.71 15.04
N LEU A 660 -27.35 1.92 14.38
CA LEU A 660 -27.35 0.44 14.44
C LEU A 660 -28.65 -0.23 13.94
N ASN A 661 -29.47 0.49 13.16
CA ASN A 661 -30.71 -0.01 12.56
C ASN A 661 -30.42 -0.73 11.24
N PHE A 662 -29.74 -1.89 11.33
CA PHE A 662 -29.26 -2.64 10.16
C PHE A 662 -30.37 -3.21 9.28
N ASP A 663 -31.54 -3.55 9.84
CA ASP A 663 -32.67 -4.06 9.06
C ASP A 663 -33.19 -3.00 8.08
N TYR A 664 -33.32 -1.75 8.54
CA TYR A 664 -33.71 -0.64 7.69
C TYR A 664 -32.60 -0.30 6.69
N ALA A 665 -31.34 -0.33 7.11
CA ALA A 665 -30.21 -0.10 6.20
C ALA A 665 -30.15 -1.13 5.06
N LYS A 666 -30.51 -2.40 5.30
CA LYS A 666 -30.60 -3.44 4.26
C LYS A 666 -31.69 -3.16 3.23
N THR A 667 -32.81 -2.54 3.62
CA THR A 667 -33.85 -2.19 2.65
C THR A 667 -33.29 -1.27 1.57
N TYR A 668 -32.47 -0.28 1.93
CA TYR A 668 -31.82 0.61 0.96
C TYR A 668 -30.95 -0.15 -0.06
N LEU A 669 -30.19 -1.15 0.40
CA LEU A 669 -29.32 -1.96 -0.46
C LEU A 669 -30.12 -2.78 -1.49
N LEU A 670 -31.35 -3.20 -1.15
CA LEU A 670 -32.23 -3.96 -2.06
C LEU A 670 -32.93 -3.08 -3.11
N THR A 671 -33.16 -1.80 -2.81
CA THR A 671 -33.91 -0.88 -3.68
C THR A 671 -33.04 -0.10 -4.67
N GLN A 672 -31.71 -0.20 -4.59
CA GLN A 672 -30.79 0.50 -5.48
C GLN A 672 -30.85 -0.08 -6.90
N VAL A 673 -31.27 0.74 -7.86
CA VAL A 673 -31.08 0.49 -9.30
C VAL A 673 -29.78 1.20 -9.69
N GLU A 674 -28.83 0.42 -10.22
CA GLU A 674 -27.49 0.82 -10.68
C GLU A 674 -27.43 2.27 -11.18
N ASN A 675 -26.69 3.12 -10.45
CA ASN A 675 -26.31 4.44 -10.93
C ASN A 675 -24.90 4.75 -10.43
N ASN A 676 -23.97 4.98 -11.36
CA ASN A 676 -22.61 5.45 -11.07
C ASN A 676 -22.67 6.79 -10.34
N TRP A 677 -22.67 6.77 -9.00
CA TRP A 677 -22.59 7.98 -8.18
C TRP A 677 -21.43 7.85 -7.18
N ASP A 678 -20.77 8.95 -6.88
CA ASP A 678 -19.49 8.98 -6.15
C ASP A 678 -19.51 8.27 -4.77
N GLY A 679 -20.70 8.10 -4.16
CA GLY A 679 -20.85 7.46 -2.86
C GLY A 679 -20.97 5.92 -2.88
N GLU A 680 -21.02 5.29 -4.06
CA GLU A 680 -21.17 3.83 -4.19
C GLU A 680 -20.06 3.05 -3.46
N TYR A 681 -18.82 3.55 -3.49
CA TYR A 681 -17.71 2.97 -2.73
C TYR A 681 -18.03 2.84 -1.23
N PHE A 682 -18.59 3.90 -0.62
CA PHE A 682 -18.93 3.91 0.79
C PHE A 682 -20.14 3.03 1.10
N VAL A 683 -21.10 2.93 0.18
CA VAL A 683 -22.21 1.98 0.30
C VAL A 683 -21.70 0.54 0.30
N ASN A 684 -20.81 0.19 -0.62
CA ASN A 684 -20.22 -1.16 -0.72
C ASN A 684 -19.34 -1.48 0.51
N LEU A 685 -18.58 -0.51 1.01
CA LEU A 685 -17.80 -0.66 2.25
C LEU A 685 -18.72 -0.86 3.47
N LEU A 686 -19.84 -0.14 3.55
CA LEU A 686 -20.84 -0.30 4.60
C LEU A 686 -21.62 -1.60 4.48
N GLN A 687 -21.84 -2.10 3.27
CA GLN A 687 -22.45 -3.42 3.06
C GLN A 687 -21.64 -4.53 3.73
N LEU A 688 -20.30 -4.48 3.63
CA LEU A 688 -19.43 -5.42 4.37
C LEU A 688 -19.65 -5.36 5.88
N TYR A 689 -19.77 -4.15 6.43
CA TYR A 689 -20.03 -3.94 7.85
C TYR A 689 -21.41 -4.45 8.27
N ILE A 690 -22.46 -4.11 7.53
CA ILE A 690 -23.84 -4.51 7.81
C ILE A 690 -24.00 -6.03 7.75
N ASP A 691 -23.43 -6.67 6.71
CA ASP A 691 -23.44 -8.12 6.58
C ASP A 691 -22.76 -8.77 7.79
N TYR A 692 -21.57 -8.28 8.17
CA TYR A 692 -20.83 -8.78 9.32
C TYR A 692 -21.61 -8.64 10.62
N GLN A 693 -22.22 -7.49 10.89
CA GLN A 693 -22.99 -7.26 12.13
C GLN A 693 -24.25 -8.13 12.21
N VAL A 694 -24.94 -8.33 11.08
CA VAL A 694 -26.12 -9.21 11.05
C VAL A 694 -25.76 -10.68 11.21
N GLU A 695 -24.69 -11.13 10.54
CA GLU A 695 -24.17 -12.50 10.71
C GLU A 695 -23.69 -12.72 12.16
N LEU A 696 -23.00 -11.75 12.74
CA LEU A 696 -22.51 -11.81 14.13
C LEU A 696 -23.67 -11.90 15.13
N LYS A 697 -24.72 -11.08 14.97
CA LYS A 697 -25.91 -11.12 15.82
C LYS A 697 -26.64 -12.47 15.74
N ALA A 698 -26.76 -13.03 14.54
CA ALA A 698 -27.36 -14.35 14.34
C ALA A 698 -26.55 -15.46 15.03
N GLU A 699 -25.21 -15.40 14.94
CA GLU A 699 -24.31 -16.35 15.58
C GLU A 699 -24.35 -16.25 17.13
N THR A 700 -24.43 -15.04 17.69
CA THR A 700 -24.56 -14.86 19.15
C THR A 700 -25.92 -15.36 19.66
N GLU A 701 -27.02 -15.07 18.96
CA GLU A 701 -28.35 -15.56 19.32
C GLU A 701 -28.45 -17.09 19.24
N GLU A 702 -27.77 -17.73 18.27
CA GLU A 702 -27.71 -19.19 18.18
C GLU A 702 -26.90 -19.79 19.33
N LYS A 703 -25.77 -19.16 19.69
CA LYS A 703 -24.96 -19.59 20.84
C LYS A 703 -25.74 -19.51 22.15
N GLU A 704 -26.45 -18.41 22.39
CA GLU A 704 -27.30 -18.23 23.57
C GLU A 704 -28.43 -19.25 23.63
N ARG A 705 -29.09 -19.54 22.50
CA ARG A 705 -30.11 -20.59 22.40
C ARG A 705 -29.55 -21.96 22.78
N ARG A 706 -28.40 -22.35 22.25
CA ARG A 706 -27.74 -23.62 22.60
C ARG A 706 -27.34 -23.68 24.07
N GLU A 707 -26.83 -22.59 24.65
CA GLU A 707 -26.51 -22.53 26.08
C GLU A 707 -27.77 -22.65 26.96
N GLN A 708 -28.88 -22.02 26.56
CA GLN A 708 -30.16 -22.14 27.26
C GLN A 708 -30.73 -23.56 27.17
N GLU A 709 -30.69 -24.18 25.99
CA GLU A 709 -31.06 -25.59 25.79
C GLU A 709 -30.22 -26.53 26.66
N MET A 710 -28.90 -26.30 26.73
CA MET A 710 -27.99 -27.09 27.56
C MET A 710 -28.26 -26.91 29.06
N LYS A 711 -28.54 -25.67 29.52
CA LYS A 711 -28.96 -25.38 30.90
C LYS A 711 -30.29 -26.02 31.24
N MET A 712 -31.24 -26.05 30.30
CA MET A 712 -32.55 -26.69 30.48
C MET A 712 -32.43 -28.21 30.52
N ALA A 713 -31.63 -28.81 29.64
CA ALA A 713 -31.32 -30.23 29.64
C ALA A 713 -30.61 -30.66 30.94
N ALA A 714 -29.67 -29.85 31.45
CA ALA A 714 -29.00 -30.11 32.73
C ALA A 714 -29.95 -30.07 33.93
N LYS A 715 -30.98 -29.21 33.90
CA LYS A 715 -32.02 -29.14 34.96
C LYS A 715 -33.01 -30.31 34.91
N MET A 716 -33.17 -30.98 33.77
CA MET A 716 -34.08 -32.14 33.63
C MET A 716 -33.43 -33.49 33.97
N LEU A 717 -32.12 -33.53 34.30
CA LEU A 717 -31.50 -34.76 34.79
C LEU A 717 -31.85 -35.00 36.28
N PRO A 718 -32.34 -36.20 36.66
CA PRO A 718 -32.63 -36.52 38.05
C PRO A 718 -31.36 -36.49 38.91
N ALA A 719 -31.47 -35.94 40.13
CA ALA A 719 -30.37 -35.64 41.05
C ALA A 719 -29.39 -36.80 41.34
N LYS A 720 -29.81 -38.05 41.12
CA LYS A 720 -28.95 -39.25 41.26
C LYS A 720 -27.94 -39.44 40.12
N MET A 721 -28.10 -38.80 38.96
CA MET A 721 -27.12 -38.86 37.85
C MET A 721 -26.10 -37.71 37.85
N LEU A 722 -26.33 -36.64 38.61
CA LEU A 722 -25.40 -35.51 38.71
C LEU A 722 -24.10 -35.86 39.47
N GLN A 723 -24.08 -36.93 40.25
CA GLN A 723 -22.87 -37.39 40.97
C GLN A 723 -21.96 -38.32 40.14
N ALA A 724 -22.36 -38.76 38.94
CA ALA A 724 -21.63 -39.79 38.19
C ALA A 724 -21.12 -39.37 36.80
N LYS A 725 -21.29 -38.10 36.40
CA LYS A 725 -20.65 -37.57 35.18
C LYS A 725 -19.80 -36.36 35.55
N MET A 726 -18.50 -36.59 35.67
CA MET A 726 -17.55 -35.55 35.31
C MET A 726 -17.87 -35.18 33.86
N LEU A 727 -18.50 -34.01 33.64
CA LEU A 727 -18.56 -33.45 32.30
C LEU A 727 -17.11 -33.36 31.81
N PRO A 728 -16.78 -33.90 30.64
CA PRO A 728 -15.50 -33.57 30.04
C PRO A 728 -15.49 -32.05 29.89
N ASN A 729 -14.43 -31.40 30.38
CA ASN A 729 -14.03 -30.10 29.89
C ASN A 729 -13.77 -30.27 28.39
N VAL A 730 -14.82 -30.15 27.59
CA VAL A 730 -14.68 -29.95 26.17
C VAL A 730 -14.24 -28.50 26.05
N ASN A 731 -12.93 -28.27 26.17
CA ASN A 731 -12.30 -27.22 25.39
C ASN A 731 -12.62 -27.57 23.94
N MET A 732 -13.79 -27.14 23.47
CA MET A 732 -14.04 -27.06 22.05
C MET A 732 -13.05 -26.01 21.60
N ASP A 733 -12.03 -26.43 20.85
CA ASP A 733 -11.34 -25.55 19.93
C ASP A 733 -12.44 -24.89 19.08
N MET A 734 -12.89 -23.71 19.52
CA MET A 734 -13.94 -22.97 18.85
C MET A 734 -13.33 -22.57 17.51
N LYS A 735 -13.81 -23.22 16.43
CA LYS A 735 -13.61 -22.71 15.08
C LYS A 735 -13.89 -21.20 15.09
N PRO A 736 -13.09 -20.39 14.37
CA PRO A 736 -13.32 -18.95 14.33
C PRO A 736 -14.79 -18.68 13.95
N PRO A 737 -15.42 -17.64 14.53
CA PRO A 737 -16.81 -17.32 14.24
C PRO A 737 -17.03 -17.28 12.74
N GLN A 738 -18.05 -17.98 12.24
CA GLN A 738 -18.27 -18.11 10.80
C GLN A 738 -18.46 -16.72 10.16
N ALA A 739 -19.09 -15.80 10.89
CA ALA A 739 -19.26 -14.40 10.50
C ALA A 739 -17.93 -13.69 10.24
N PHE A 740 -16.92 -13.90 11.11
CA PHE A 740 -15.60 -13.29 10.95
C PHE A 740 -14.85 -13.86 9.74
N SER A 741 -14.91 -15.18 9.53
CA SER A 741 -14.28 -15.82 8.36
C SER A 741 -14.88 -15.31 7.04
N ASN A 742 -16.20 -15.19 6.98
CA ASN A 742 -16.90 -14.65 5.80
C ASN A 742 -16.53 -13.19 5.56
N MET A 743 -16.51 -12.37 6.62
CA MET A 743 -16.15 -10.95 6.56
C MET A 743 -14.73 -10.76 6.03
N ILE A 744 -13.73 -11.50 6.54
CA ILE A 744 -12.34 -11.40 6.07
C ILE A 744 -12.22 -11.80 4.60
N ALA A 745 -12.91 -12.86 4.16
CA ALA A 745 -12.90 -13.27 2.76
C ALA A 745 -13.49 -12.20 1.83
N LYS A 746 -14.66 -11.64 2.19
CA LYS A 746 -15.29 -10.54 1.45
C LYS A 746 -14.42 -9.26 1.46
N LEU A 747 -13.81 -8.93 2.60
CA LEU A 747 -12.94 -7.76 2.76
C LEU A 747 -11.66 -7.88 1.93
N ARG A 748 -11.04 -9.07 1.84
CA ARG A 748 -9.91 -9.33 0.95
C ARG A 748 -10.28 -9.06 -0.51
N ASN A 749 -11.42 -9.59 -0.97
CA ASN A 749 -11.90 -9.40 -2.34
C ASN A 749 -12.20 -7.91 -2.61
N PHE A 750 -12.82 -7.22 -1.65
CA PHE A 750 -13.11 -5.79 -1.75
C PHE A 750 -11.84 -4.94 -1.84
N ALA A 751 -10.83 -5.22 -0.99
CA ALA A 751 -9.55 -4.54 -1.01
C ALA A 751 -8.79 -4.76 -2.33
N THR A 752 -8.85 -5.98 -2.89
CA THR A 752 -8.25 -6.25 -4.21
C THR A 752 -8.98 -5.55 -5.36
N ALA A 753 -10.31 -5.42 -5.28
CA ALA A 753 -11.10 -4.70 -6.28
C ALA A 753 -10.91 -3.18 -6.21
N ASN A 754 -10.73 -2.63 -5.00
CA ASN A 754 -10.49 -1.21 -4.73
C ASN A 754 -9.05 -0.98 -4.26
N ASN A 755 -8.08 -1.44 -5.05
CA ASN A 755 -6.67 -1.50 -4.65
C ASN A 755 -5.99 -0.14 -4.38
N LEU A 756 -6.60 0.97 -4.79
CA LEU A 756 -6.10 2.34 -4.57
C LEU A 756 -6.61 2.97 -3.27
N ASP A 757 -7.58 2.36 -2.58
CA ASP A 757 -8.22 2.94 -1.40
C ASP A 757 -7.65 2.32 -0.11
N CYS A 758 -7.15 3.16 0.80
CA CYS A 758 -6.38 2.72 1.98
C CYS A 758 -7.23 2.05 3.06
N GLU A 759 -8.52 2.38 3.17
CA GLU A 759 -9.35 2.02 4.32
C GLU A 759 -9.46 0.50 4.50
N ALA A 760 -9.68 -0.22 3.41
CA ALA A 760 -9.83 -1.67 3.43
C ALA A 760 -8.50 -2.39 3.75
N TRP A 761 -7.38 -1.88 3.24
CA TRP A 761 -6.05 -2.45 3.52
C TRP A 761 -5.63 -2.26 4.98
N ILE A 762 -5.86 -1.06 5.53
CA ILE A 762 -5.57 -0.77 6.96
C ILE A 762 -6.47 -1.62 7.86
N LEU A 763 -7.75 -1.79 7.52
CA LEU A 763 -8.64 -2.66 8.30
C LEU A 763 -8.20 -4.13 8.29
N LEU A 764 -7.78 -4.66 7.12
CA LEU A 764 -7.21 -6.01 7.02
C LEU A 764 -5.95 -6.16 7.87
N TYR A 765 -5.05 -5.17 7.83
CA TYR A 765 -3.84 -5.16 8.65
C TYR A 765 -4.18 -5.29 10.14
N CYS A 766 -5.13 -4.48 10.63
CA CYS A 766 -5.54 -4.50 12.03
C CYS A 766 -6.07 -5.89 12.45
N TYR A 767 -6.93 -6.51 11.62
CA TYR A 767 -7.46 -7.84 11.92
C TYR A 767 -6.39 -8.94 11.86
N TYR A 768 -5.45 -8.88 10.91
CA TYR A 768 -4.35 -9.83 10.88
C TYR A 768 -3.43 -9.69 12.09
N GLN A 769 -3.20 -8.46 12.55
CA GLN A 769 -2.45 -8.19 13.77
C GLN A 769 -3.13 -8.75 15.02
N GLU A 770 -4.44 -8.55 15.18
CA GLU A 770 -5.19 -9.12 16.31
C GLU A 770 -5.16 -10.66 16.34
N LYS A 771 -4.99 -11.31 15.19
CA LYS A 771 -4.90 -12.78 15.07
C LYS A 771 -3.47 -13.31 15.00
N GLY A 772 -2.44 -12.44 15.05
CA GLY A 772 -1.03 -12.84 14.96
C GLY A 772 -0.62 -13.42 13.60
N TYR A 773 -1.32 -13.06 12.51
CA TYR A 773 -0.98 -13.55 11.16
C TYR A 773 0.04 -12.64 10.48
N LEU A 774 1.32 -12.86 10.79
CA LEU A 774 2.44 -12.00 10.38
C LEU A 774 2.55 -11.81 8.86
N SER A 775 2.47 -12.88 8.07
CA SER A 775 2.55 -12.77 6.60
C SER A 775 1.46 -11.88 6.00
N GLY A 776 0.24 -11.96 6.54
CA GLY A 776 -0.87 -11.08 6.16
C GLY A 776 -0.64 -9.63 6.58
N MET A 777 -0.06 -9.41 7.76
CA MET A 777 0.31 -8.08 8.23
C MET A 777 1.32 -7.42 7.29
N GLU A 778 2.44 -8.08 6.99
CA GLU A 778 3.46 -7.51 6.10
C GLU A 778 2.94 -7.30 4.68
N TYR A 779 2.08 -8.21 4.17
CA TYR A 779 1.45 -8.02 2.87
C TYR A 779 0.53 -6.79 2.82
N THR A 780 -0.35 -6.63 3.81
CA THR A 780 -1.27 -5.48 3.86
C THR A 780 -0.53 -4.18 4.11
N ARG A 781 0.51 -4.20 4.94
CA ARG A 781 1.45 -3.10 5.17
C ARG A 781 2.15 -2.66 3.90
N TRP A 782 2.73 -3.59 3.16
CA TRP A 782 3.30 -3.34 1.84
C TRP A 782 2.29 -2.67 0.90
N LYS A 783 0.99 -3.01 0.97
CA LYS A 783 -0.04 -2.33 0.18
C LYS A 783 -0.31 -0.90 0.65
N TYR A 784 -0.73 -0.69 1.89
CA TYR A 784 -1.20 0.63 2.32
C TYR A 784 -0.09 1.67 2.43
N GLU A 785 1.14 1.29 2.81
CA GLU A 785 2.26 2.27 2.92
C GLU A 785 2.62 2.87 1.55
N ASN A 786 2.40 2.11 0.47
CA ASN A 786 2.59 2.57 -0.90
C ASN A 786 1.42 3.43 -1.42
N LEU A 787 0.32 3.56 -0.66
CA LEU A 787 -0.84 4.38 -1.00
C LEU A 787 -0.89 5.70 -0.23
N TYR A 788 0.09 6.01 0.63
CA TYR A 788 0.06 7.23 1.46
C TYR A 788 0.03 8.54 0.67
N HIS A 789 0.57 8.58 -0.55
CA HIS A 789 0.53 9.73 -1.46
C HIS A 789 -0.66 9.69 -2.43
N VAL A 790 -1.50 8.65 -2.36
CA VAL A 790 -2.73 8.55 -3.16
C VAL A 790 -3.84 9.26 -2.39
N PRO A 791 -4.53 10.23 -2.99
CA PRO A 791 -5.62 10.92 -2.32
C PRO A 791 -6.77 9.97 -1.97
N SER A 792 -7.34 10.08 -0.77
CA SER A 792 -8.48 9.27 -0.32
C SER A 792 -9.81 9.76 -0.91
N ARG A 793 -10.82 8.88 -1.06
CA ARG A 793 -12.13 9.32 -1.56
C ARG A 793 -12.77 10.22 -0.53
N LYS A 794 -13.36 11.34 -0.96
CA LYS A 794 -14.07 12.26 -0.06
C LYS A 794 -15.57 12.13 -0.27
N MET A 795 -16.30 12.00 0.82
CA MET A 795 -17.76 12.05 0.81
C MET A 795 -18.19 13.52 0.87
N LEU A 796 -18.89 14.00 -0.17
CA LEU A 796 -19.33 15.40 -0.26
C LEU A 796 -20.58 15.65 0.60
N LEU A 797 -20.59 16.77 1.34
CA LEU A 797 -21.78 17.43 1.91
C LEU A 797 -22.71 16.58 2.84
N THR A 798 -22.17 15.69 3.67
CA THR A 798 -22.99 14.92 4.62
C THR A 798 -23.49 15.73 5.83
N PRO A 799 -24.66 15.38 6.39
CA PRO A 799 -25.07 15.79 7.74
C PRO A 799 -23.98 15.47 8.78
N THR A 800 -23.96 16.22 9.88
CA THR A 800 -22.96 16.09 10.94
C THR A 800 -22.98 14.67 11.52
N PRO A 801 -21.94 13.85 11.29
CA PRO A 801 -21.96 12.44 11.67
C PRO A 801 -22.18 12.25 13.17
N LEU A 802 -22.91 11.20 13.56
CA LEU A 802 -23.25 10.97 14.96
C LEU A 802 -22.02 10.93 15.88
N PHE A 803 -20.91 10.34 15.42
CA PHE A 803 -19.65 10.34 16.16
C PHE A 803 -19.15 11.76 16.47
N GLU A 804 -19.16 12.66 15.48
CA GLU A 804 -18.71 14.04 15.65
C GLU A 804 -19.70 14.87 16.49
N ALA A 805 -20.98 14.50 16.51
CA ALA A 805 -21.96 15.16 17.38
C ALA A 805 -21.67 14.91 18.89
N PHE A 806 -21.07 13.77 19.25
CA PHE A 806 -20.67 13.45 20.62
C PHE A 806 -19.19 13.76 20.91
N LEU A 807 -18.32 13.65 19.92
CA LEU A 807 -16.90 13.97 20.02
C LEU A 807 -16.45 14.79 18.82
N PRO A 808 -16.69 16.11 18.81
CA PRO A 808 -16.26 17.01 17.74
C PRO A 808 -14.77 17.39 17.83
N ALA A 809 -13.98 16.63 18.60
CA ALA A 809 -12.58 16.92 18.84
C ALA A 809 -11.69 16.53 17.64
N ASN A 810 -10.85 17.46 17.20
CA ASN A 810 -9.71 17.17 16.36
C ASN A 810 -8.45 17.18 17.24
N PHE A 811 -7.95 15.98 17.58
CA PHE A 811 -6.67 15.87 18.28
C PHE A 811 -5.53 16.39 17.42
N ASP A 812 -4.55 17.00 18.07
CA ASP A 812 -3.34 17.49 17.41
C ASP A 812 -2.45 16.30 17.03
N LEU A 813 -2.09 16.26 15.75
CA LEU A 813 -1.28 15.19 15.16
C LEU A 813 0.03 15.71 14.55
N THR A 814 0.37 16.99 14.75
CA THR A 814 1.52 17.64 14.10
C THR A 814 2.85 16.94 14.40
N ASP A 815 3.06 16.50 15.63
CA ASP A 815 4.29 15.80 16.08
C ASP A 815 4.18 14.27 16.01
N ARG A 816 3.18 13.72 15.31
CA ARG A 816 2.91 12.27 15.27
C ARG A 816 3.49 11.62 14.03
N SER A 817 3.80 10.32 14.13
CA SER A 817 4.31 9.55 12.99
C SER A 817 3.27 9.48 11.86
N ALA A 818 3.75 9.33 10.62
CA ALA A 818 2.89 9.16 9.46
C ALA A 818 1.90 7.98 9.63
N HIS A 819 2.31 6.93 10.31
CA HIS A 819 1.46 5.80 10.69
C HIS A 819 0.22 6.27 11.47
N VAL A 820 0.42 7.02 12.56
CA VAL A 820 -0.68 7.52 13.42
C VAL A 820 -1.60 8.45 12.64
N VAL A 821 -1.05 9.37 11.86
CA VAL A 821 -1.85 10.33 11.05
C VAL A 821 -2.77 9.59 10.09
N LYS A 822 -2.25 8.59 9.37
CA LYS A 822 -3.00 7.82 8.37
C LYS A 822 -4.05 6.90 9.01
N PHE A 823 -3.69 6.19 10.07
CA PHE A 823 -4.63 5.33 10.81
C PHE A 823 -5.73 6.14 11.48
N TYR A 824 -5.41 7.30 12.06
CA TYR A 824 -6.42 8.19 12.64
C TYR A 824 -7.38 8.75 11.58
N GLY A 825 -6.88 9.03 10.36
CA GLY A 825 -7.71 9.40 9.21
C GLY A 825 -8.72 8.30 8.85
N VAL A 826 -8.27 7.04 8.75
CA VAL A 826 -9.14 5.89 8.46
C VAL A 826 -10.12 5.61 9.59
N PHE A 827 -9.67 5.70 10.84
CA PHE A 827 -10.53 5.66 12.03
C PHE A 827 -11.68 6.66 11.91
N LYS A 828 -11.39 7.93 11.60
CA LYS A 828 -12.43 8.95 11.40
C LYS A 828 -13.38 8.59 10.27
N THR A 829 -12.88 8.07 9.15
CA THR A 829 -13.75 7.64 8.05
C THR A 829 -14.75 6.58 8.51
N PHE A 830 -14.31 5.53 9.19
CA PHE A 830 -15.23 4.50 9.72
C PHE A 830 -16.18 5.05 10.78
N ALA A 831 -15.70 5.90 11.69
CA ALA A 831 -16.52 6.52 12.73
C ALA A 831 -17.61 7.44 12.14
N ARG A 832 -17.29 8.19 11.07
CA ARG A 832 -18.25 9.04 10.33
C ARG A 832 -19.29 8.23 9.58
N LEU A 833 -18.91 7.06 9.04
CA LEU A 833 -19.82 6.16 8.34
C LEU A 833 -20.76 5.40 9.29
N GLY A 834 -20.49 5.39 10.60
CA GLY A 834 -21.24 4.60 11.57
C GLY A 834 -20.75 3.16 11.72
N ALA A 835 -19.64 2.80 11.09
CA ALA A 835 -19.00 1.49 11.20
C ALA A 835 -18.13 1.41 12.48
N TYR A 836 -18.76 1.59 13.65
CA TYR A 836 -18.05 1.82 14.91
C TYR A 836 -17.13 0.67 15.34
N ALA A 837 -17.50 -0.60 15.10
CA ALA A 837 -16.62 -1.71 15.45
C ALA A 837 -15.35 -1.74 14.56
N PHE A 838 -15.47 -1.36 13.28
CA PHE A 838 -14.31 -1.20 12.41
C PHE A 838 -13.45 -0.01 12.86
N ALA A 839 -14.09 1.11 13.24
CA ALA A 839 -13.39 2.27 13.79
C ALA A 839 -12.62 1.92 15.08
N GLU A 840 -13.23 1.17 16.00
CA GLU A 840 -12.59 0.71 17.24
C GLU A 840 -11.38 -0.18 16.96
N THR A 841 -11.52 -1.13 16.03
CA THR A 841 -10.44 -2.03 15.59
C THR A 841 -9.21 -1.23 15.10
N VAL A 842 -9.44 -0.20 14.28
CA VAL A 842 -8.36 0.67 13.77
C VAL A 842 -7.78 1.56 14.88
N TYR A 843 -8.62 2.15 15.72
CA TYR A 843 -8.17 3.03 16.80
C TYR A 843 -7.32 2.29 17.84
N ASN A 844 -7.65 1.03 18.14
CA ASN A 844 -6.88 0.21 19.10
C ASN A 844 -5.41 0.05 18.71
N GLN A 845 -5.07 0.10 17.42
CA GLN A 845 -3.68 0.01 16.95
C GLN A 845 -2.85 1.26 17.30
N ILE A 846 -3.49 2.43 17.32
CA ILE A 846 -2.84 3.72 17.59
C ILE A 846 -3.13 4.26 18.99
N ALA A 847 -3.99 3.59 19.76
CA ALA A 847 -4.47 4.07 21.07
C ALA A 847 -3.33 4.34 22.06
N LYS A 848 -2.22 3.59 21.97
CA LYS A 848 -1.01 3.75 22.78
C LYS A 848 -0.31 5.10 22.58
N ASP A 849 -0.50 5.72 21.41
CA ASP A 849 0.12 7.00 21.06
C ASP A 849 -0.72 8.17 21.58
N PHE A 850 -1.96 7.97 22.00
CA PHE A 850 -2.83 9.01 22.56
C PHE A 850 -2.68 9.10 24.09
N THR A 851 -2.98 10.28 24.65
CA THR A 851 -3.01 10.45 26.09
C THR A 851 -4.18 9.67 26.70
N VAL A 852 -4.05 9.26 27.98
CA VAL A 852 -5.12 8.53 28.70
C VAL A 852 -6.46 9.26 28.65
N ASN A 853 -6.44 10.60 28.64
CA ASN A 853 -7.63 11.43 28.49
C ASN A 853 -8.26 11.26 27.10
N GLU A 854 -7.49 11.42 26.02
CA GLU A 854 -7.97 11.29 24.65
C GLU A 854 -8.49 9.86 24.36
N THR A 855 -7.75 8.84 24.80
CA THR A 855 -8.17 7.44 24.69
C THR A 855 -9.49 7.20 25.42
N TYR A 856 -9.68 7.79 26.61
CA TYR A 856 -10.94 7.69 27.34
C TYR A 856 -12.10 8.35 26.56
N LEU A 857 -11.89 9.54 25.99
CA LEU A 857 -12.92 10.23 25.20
C LEU A 857 -13.35 9.37 24.00
N VAL A 858 -12.40 8.88 23.20
CA VAL A 858 -12.68 8.09 22.00
C VAL A 858 -13.35 6.75 22.36
N THR A 859 -12.74 5.97 23.24
CA THR A 859 -13.24 4.62 23.57
C THR A 859 -14.61 4.67 24.25
N THR A 860 -14.86 5.66 25.12
CA THR A 860 -16.17 5.82 25.76
C THR A 860 -17.24 6.23 24.75
N THR A 861 -16.90 7.10 23.81
CA THR A 861 -17.81 7.50 22.72
C THR A 861 -18.16 6.32 21.82
N LEU A 862 -17.17 5.55 21.40
CA LEU A 862 -17.41 4.34 20.59
C LEU A 862 -18.27 3.31 21.32
N LYS A 863 -18.00 3.05 22.61
CA LYS A 863 -18.82 2.14 23.42
C LYS A 863 -20.26 2.61 23.55
N MET A 864 -20.47 3.92 23.72
CA MET A 864 -21.81 4.51 23.77
C MET A 864 -22.55 4.30 22.45
N LEU A 865 -21.90 4.62 21.33
CA LEU A 865 -22.49 4.51 19.99
C LEU A 865 -22.73 3.06 19.54
N GLN A 866 -21.95 2.12 20.05
CA GLN A 866 -22.16 0.69 19.85
C GLN A 866 -23.23 0.08 20.80
N GLY A 867 -23.82 0.87 21.70
CA GLY A 867 -24.78 0.37 22.69
C GLY A 867 -24.17 -0.55 23.75
N GLN A 868 -22.85 -0.50 23.95
CA GLN A 868 -22.10 -1.35 24.89
C GLN A 868 -22.02 -0.76 26.31
N ILE A 869 -22.73 0.35 26.56
CA ILE A 869 -22.79 0.96 27.88
C ILE A 869 -23.95 0.36 28.67
N ASP A 870 -23.62 -0.50 29.62
CA ASP A 870 -24.57 -1.09 30.55
C ASP A 870 -24.68 -0.27 31.85
N GLY A 871 -25.54 -0.73 32.78
CA GLY A 871 -25.71 -0.11 34.10
C GLY A 871 -24.49 -0.22 35.03
N ASN A 872 -23.54 -1.11 34.72
CA ASN A 872 -22.34 -1.37 35.52
C ASN A 872 -21.15 -0.50 35.13
N PHE A 873 -21.13 0.02 33.90
CA PHE A 873 -20.07 0.91 33.45
C PHE A 873 -19.99 2.13 34.36
N LYS A 874 -18.76 2.49 34.77
CA LYS A 874 -18.48 3.65 35.62
C LYS A 874 -17.75 4.71 34.82
N VAL A 875 -18.32 5.92 34.79
CA VAL A 875 -17.65 7.09 34.22
C VAL A 875 -16.39 7.43 35.02
N ARG A 876 -15.37 7.93 34.33
CA ARG A 876 -14.11 8.39 34.92
C ARG A 876 -13.99 9.89 34.76
N ASN A 877 -13.58 10.57 35.83
CA ASN A 877 -13.17 11.96 35.80
C ASN A 877 -11.64 11.97 35.94
N LEU A 878 -10.95 12.15 34.83
CA LEU A 878 -9.49 12.11 34.78
C LEU A 878 -8.94 13.53 35.04
N PRO A 879 -7.80 13.66 35.75
CA PRO A 879 -7.27 14.96 36.12
C PRO A 879 -6.89 15.77 34.88
N THR A 880 -7.21 17.06 34.90
CA THR A 880 -6.84 18.03 33.87
C THR A 880 -6.05 19.19 34.47
N ASN A 881 -5.20 19.84 33.66
CA ASN A 881 -4.45 21.02 34.07
C ASN A 881 -5.29 22.29 33.90
N ARG A 882 -4.80 23.42 34.44
CA ARG A 882 -5.48 24.73 34.36
C ARG A 882 -5.28 25.46 33.03
N SER A 883 -4.52 24.89 32.10
CA SER A 883 -4.32 25.47 30.76
C SER A 883 -5.62 25.43 29.96
N GLU A 884 -5.69 26.19 28.86
CA GLU A 884 -6.86 26.17 27.96
C GLU A 884 -7.13 24.76 27.42
N SER A 885 -6.08 24.03 27.03
CA SER A 885 -6.19 22.61 26.63
C SER A 885 -6.77 21.74 27.75
N GLY A 886 -6.36 21.94 29.00
CA GLY A 886 -6.92 21.22 30.15
C GLY A 886 -8.39 21.53 30.41
N LYS A 887 -8.79 22.79 30.27
CA LYS A 887 -10.20 23.20 30.34
C LYS A 887 -11.02 22.55 29.22
N MET A 888 -10.51 22.53 27.99
CA MET A 888 -11.16 21.87 26.85
C MET A 888 -11.35 20.37 27.09
N ILE A 889 -10.32 19.66 27.58
CA ILE A 889 -10.45 18.25 27.95
C ILE A 889 -11.50 18.06 29.05
N LYS A 890 -11.55 18.96 30.05
CA LYS A 890 -12.56 18.93 31.11
C LYS A 890 -13.98 19.05 30.54
N PHE A 891 -14.21 19.98 29.61
CA PHE A 891 -15.49 20.13 28.93
C PHE A 891 -15.85 18.91 28.10
N HIS A 892 -14.90 18.31 27.37
CA HIS A 892 -15.13 17.05 26.64
C HIS A 892 -15.47 15.89 27.59
N GLN A 893 -14.80 15.75 28.73
CA GLN A 893 -15.13 14.72 29.72
C GLN A 893 -16.54 14.93 30.28
N ALA A 894 -16.88 16.16 30.67
CA ALA A 894 -18.22 16.52 31.16
C ALA A 894 -19.31 16.21 30.14
N HIS A 895 -19.09 16.59 28.89
CA HIS A 895 -19.98 16.33 27.76
C HIS A 895 -20.20 14.82 27.56
N ILE A 896 -19.13 14.04 27.41
CA ILE A 896 -19.24 12.60 27.17
C ILE A 896 -19.84 11.87 28.39
N ASN A 897 -19.38 12.17 29.61
CA ASN A 897 -19.91 11.55 30.82
C ASN A 897 -21.39 11.87 31.01
N GLY A 898 -21.82 13.10 30.70
CA GLY A 898 -23.24 13.46 30.69
C GLY A 898 -24.04 12.64 29.68
N HIS A 899 -23.52 12.43 28.47
CA HIS A 899 -24.18 11.58 27.46
C HIS A 899 -24.25 10.10 27.87
N VAL A 900 -23.23 9.61 28.57
CA VAL A 900 -23.17 8.25 29.13
C VAL A 900 -24.23 8.07 30.22
N GLU A 901 -24.37 9.00 31.16
CA GLU A 901 -25.41 8.89 32.19
C GLU A 901 -26.81 9.10 31.59
N TYR A 902 -26.93 9.95 30.57
CA TYR A 902 -28.17 10.13 29.81
C TYR A 902 -28.63 8.81 29.15
N SER A 903 -27.73 8.08 28.48
CA SER A 903 -28.10 6.81 27.82
C SER A 903 -28.49 5.71 28.81
N ARG A 904 -28.06 5.82 30.08
CA ARG A 904 -28.50 4.94 31.18
C ARG A 904 -29.78 5.39 31.88
N HIS A 905 -30.45 6.43 31.40
CA HIS A 905 -31.62 7.05 32.04
C HIS A 905 -31.34 7.61 33.45
N ARG A 906 -30.08 7.95 33.74
CA ARG A 906 -29.65 8.58 35.00
C ARG A 906 -29.60 10.10 34.83
N TYR A 907 -30.77 10.68 34.57
CA TYR A 907 -30.89 12.09 34.19
C TYR A 907 -30.33 13.09 35.22
N PRO A 908 -30.52 12.92 36.55
CA PRO A 908 -29.91 13.83 37.52
C PRO A 908 -28.38 13.84 37.46
N GLN A 909 -27.75 12.67 37.31
CA GLN A 909 -26.30 12.57 37.16
C GLN A 909 -25.83 13.18 35.84
N ALA A 910 -26.60 13.01 34.76
CA ALA A 910 -26.31 13.63 33.47
C ALA A 910 -26.33 15.16 33.57
N ILE A 911 -27.33 15.74 34.25
CA ILE A 911 -27.43 17.20 34.50
C ILE A 911 -26.19 17.69 35.25
N GLU A 912 -25.78 17.02 36.32
CA GLU A 912 -24.59 17.41 37.09
C GLU A 912 -23.32 17.39 36.25
N CYS A 913 -23.16 16.40 35.36
CA CYS A 913 -22.05 16.40 34.42
C CYS A 913 -22.12 17.58 33.44
N PHE A 914 -23.27 17.84 32.83
CA PHE A 914 -23.40 18.90 31.83
C PHE A 914 -23.31 20.32 32.41
N LYS A 915 -23.61 20.55 33.70
CA LYS A 915 -23.47 21.86 34.36
C LYS A 915 -22.07 22.46 34.23
N GLU A 916 -21.04 21.62 34.11
CA GLU A 916 -19.67 22.07 33.84
C GLU A 916 -19.53 22.84 32.52
N LEU A 917 -20.42 22.62 31.54
CA LEU A 917 -20.43 23.34 30.25
C LEU A 917 -20.94 24.79 30.39
N LEU A 918 -21.62 25.13 31.49
CA LEU A 918 -22.10 26.50 31.74
C LEU A 918 -20.96 27.48 32.04
N TYR A 919 -19.77 26.98 32.37
CA TYR A 919 -18.58 27.81 32.57
C TYR A 919 -17.93 28.30 31.27
N ILE A 920 -18.46 27.91 30.11
CA ILE A 920 -18.00 28.41 28.80
C ILE A 920 -18.51 29.84 28.62
N GLU A 921 -17.60 30.76 28.28
CA GLU A 921 -17.97 32.16 28.04
C GLU A 921 -18.88 32.30 26.81
N LYS A 922 -19.96 33.07 26.95
CA LYS A 922 -20.95 33.33 25.87
C LYS A 922 -20.34 33.93 24.60
N THR A 923 -19.22 34.65 24.73
CA THR A 923 -18.46 35.24 23.61
C THR A 923 -17.68 34.20 22.81
N ASN A 924 -17.40 33.02 23.37
CA ASN A 924 -16.60 31.97 22.75
C ASN A 924 -17.49 31.03 21.91
N THR A 925 -18.04 31.57 20.82
CA THR A 925 -18.98 30.87 19.94
C THR A 925 -18.38 29.61 19.30
N SER A 926 -17.07 29.60 19.04
CA SER A 926 -16.37 28.43 18.50
C SER A 926 -16.29 27.26 19.48
N THR A 927 -16.17 27.53 20.79
CA THR A 927 -16.18 26.47 21.81
C THR A 927 -17.60 26.00 22.09
N LEU A 928 -18.58 26.92 22.11
CA LEU A 928 -19.98 26.58 22.31
C LEU A 928 -20.53 25.65 21.22
N SER A 929 -20.12 25.85 19.97
CA SER A 929 -20.56 24.98 18.86
C SER A 929 -20.10 23.53 19.02
N LEU A 930 -18.93 23.29 19.64
CA LEU A 930 -18.42 21.94 19.94
C LEU A 930 -19.26 21.22 20.98
N PHE A 931 -19.91 21.93 21.91
CA PHE A 931 -20.65 21.33 23.02
C PHE A 931 -22.17 21.53 22.91
N TYR A 932 -22.64 21.97 21.74
CA TYR A 932 -24.04 22.31 21.46
C TYR A 932 -25.01 21.22 21.89
N LEU A 933 -24.74 19.95 21.57
CA LEU A 933 -25.60 18.82 21.94
C LEU A 933 -25.71 18.62 23.47
N GLY A 934 -24.59 18.80 24.19
CA GLY A 934 -24.57 18.64 25.65
C GLY A 934 -25.32 19.77 26.35
N LEU A 935 -25.14 21.01 25.86
CA LEU A 935 -25.87 22.18 26.34
C LEU A 935 -27.37 22.07 26.05
N LEU A 936 -27.76 21.61 24.86
CA LEU A 936 -29.16 21.37 24.52
C LEU A 936 -29.81 20.32 25.43
N ARG A 937 -29.13 19.20 25.69
CA ARG A 937 -29.63 18.16 26.61
C ARG A 937 -29.73 18.69 28.04
N LEU A 938 -28.75 19.47 28.50
CA LEU A 938 -28.84 20.13 29.80
C LEU A 938 -30.06 21.03 29.88
N ALA A 939 -30.27 21.87 28.86
CA ALA A 939 -31.37 22.82 28.82
C ALA A 939 -32.72 22.10 28.86
N HIS A 940 -32.91 21.10 28.00
CA HIS A 940 -34.14 20.32 27.90
C HIS A 940 -34.42 19.51 29.18
N LEU A 941 -33.42 18.80 29.71
CA LEU A 941 -33.59 18.06 30.96
C LEU A 941 -33.92 19.00 32.13
N SER A 942 -33.22 20.14 32.24
CA SER A 942 -33.49 21.08 33.33
C SER A 942 -34.90 21.65 33.23
N PHE A 943 -35.38 21.91 32.00
CA PHE A 943 -36.76 22.33 31.73
C PHE A 943 -37.78 21.28 32.17
N GLU A 944 -37.60 20.00 31.78
CA GLU A 944 -38.49 18.90 32.17
C GLU A 944 -38.52 18.66 33.69
N PHE A 945 -37.39 18.87 34.37
CA PHE A 945 -37.30 18.78 35.83
C PHE A 945 -37.79 20.06 36.55
N GLY A 946 -38.22 21.09 35.82
CA GLY A 946 -38.77 22.35 36.35
C GLY A 946 -37.74 23.37 36.83
N ASP A 947 -36.45 23.15 36.58
CA ASP A 947 -35.38 24.12 36.85
C ASP A 947 -35.22 25.06 35.64
N TYR A 948 -36.19 25.98 35.52
CA TYR A 948 -36.27 26.88 34.38
C TYR A 948 -35.13 27.90 34.30
N GLU A 949 -34.44 28.21 35.41
CA GLU A 949 -33.32 29.14 35.41
C GLU A 949 -32.05 28.51 34.81
N VAL A 950 -31.76 27.26 35.17
CA VAL A 950 -30.65 26.51 34.54
C VAL A 950 -30.97 26.25 33.07
N ALA A 951 -32.22 25.91 32.75
CA ALA A 951 -32.67 25.74 31.37
C ALA A 951 -32.47 27.02 30.54
N LEU A 952 -32.85 28.18 31.10
CA LEU A 952 -32.69 29.48 30.46
C LEU A 952 -31.22 29.75 30.16
N HIS A 953 -30.34 29.57 31.15
CA HIS A 953 -28.92 29.81 30.98
C HIS A 953 -28.28 28.89 29.93
N ALA A 954 -28.65 27.60 29.90
CA ALA A 954 -28.14 26.65 28.92
C ALA A 954 -28.65 26.97 27.49
N TYR A 955 -29.93 27.31 27.32
CA TYR A 955 -30.48 27.72 26.02
C TYR A 955 -29.85 29.02 25.52
N GLU A 956 -29.56 29.99 26.40
CA GLU A 956 -28.84 31.21 26.03
C GLU A 956 -27.49 30.96 25.38
N LEU A 957 -26.79 29.90 25.79
CA LEU A 957 -25.50 29.50 25.22
C LEU A 957 -25.66 28.75 23.88
N CYS A 958 -26.86 28.25 23.57
CA CYS A 958 -27.18 27.55 22.32
C CYS A 958 -27.74 28.46 21.23
N VAL A 959 -28.34 29.60 21.59
CA VAL A 959 -28.92 30.53 20.61
C VAL A 959 -27.81 31.28 19.87
N PRO A 960 -27.78 31.25 18.53
CA PRO A 960 -26.77 31.97 17.74
C PRO A 960 -26.80 33.48 17.99
N SER A 961 -25.62 34.10 18.02
CA SER A 961 -25.49 35.56 18.10
C SER A 961 -25.97 36.27 16.82
N SER A 962 -25.90 35.59 15.68
CA SER A 962 -26.36 36.11 14.39
C SER A 962 -27.85 35.87 14.19
N LYS A 963 -28.60 36.93 13.88
CA LYS A 963 -30.03 36.83 13.54
C LYS A 963 -30.29 36.14 12.19
N LEU A 964 -29.26 35.97 11.35
CA LEU A 964 -29.37 35.31 10.06
C LEU A 964 -29.28 33.78 10.15
N GLU A 965 -28.81 33.25 11.28
CA GLU A 965 -28.61 31.82 11.50
C GLU A 965 -29.89 31.19 12.05
N LYS A 966 -30.56 30.37 11.22
CA LYS A 966 -31.80 29.69 11.59
C LYS A 966 -31.48 28.52 12.53
N ASN A 967 -32.06 28.53 13.73
CA ASN A 967 -31.93 27.44 14.71
C ASN A 967 -33.28 27.21 15.39
N PHE A 968 -33.98 26.13 15.03
CA PHE A 968 -35.28 25.80 15.62
C PHE A 968 -35.20 25.54 17.11
N LEU A 969 -34.40 24.54 17.48
CA LEU A 969 -34.50 23.86 18.76
C LEU A 969 -34.13 24.77 19.91
N ALA A 970 -33.05 25.55 19.76
CA ALA A 970 -32.63 26.49 20.78
C ALA A 970 -33.64 27.63 20.96
N ASN A 971 -34.17 28.21 19.86
CA ASN A 971 -35.17 29.29 19.95
C ASN A 971 -36.51 28.78 20.51
N TYR A 972 -36.93 27.57 20.15
CA TYR A 972 -38.16 26.95 20.64
C TYR A 972 -38.08 26.67 22.15
N GLY A 973 -37.02 25.99 22.60
CA GLY A 973 -36.79 25.71 24.03
C GLY A 973 -36.62 26.98 24.87
N MET A 974 -35.92 27.99 24.33
CA MET A 974 -35.77 29.31 24.95
C MET A 974 -37.12 30.01 25.14
N GLY A 975 -37.94 30.03 24.09
CA GLY A 975 -39.27 30.62 24.11
C GLY A 975 -40.21 29.95 25.11
N LEU A 976 -40.19 28.62 25.18
CA LEU A 976 -40.95 27.88 26.18
C LEU A 976 -40.43 28.15 27.60
N THR A 977 -39.12 28.15 27.82
CA THR A 977 -38.55 28.41 29.15
C THR A 977 -38.97 29.80 29.67
N LEU A 978 -38.92 30.82 28.81
CA LEU A 978 -39.39 32.17 29.15
C LEU A 978 -40.91 32.23 29.39
N TYR A 979 -41.70 31.45 28.64
CA TYR A 979 -43.14 31.31 28.88
C TYR A 979 -43.44 30.78 30.28
N TYR A 980 -42.75 29.71 30.71
CA TYR A 980 -42.92 29.11 32.04
C TYR A 980 -42.36 29.99 33.18
N LEU A 981 -41.33 30.81 32.90
CA LEU A 981 -40.87 31.89 33.80
C LEU A 981 -41.79 33.13 33.81
N ASN A 982 -42.90 33.10 33.09
CA ASN A 982 -43.86 34.21 32.96
C ASN A 982 -43.28 35.49 32.34
N ARG A 983 -42.20 35.39 31.56
CA ARG A 983 -41.58 36.48 30.79
C ARG A 983 -42.12 36.50 29.36
N LEU A 984 -43.42 36.79 29.25
CA LEU A 984 -44.19 36.58 28.02
C LEU A 984 -43.72 37.40 26.81
N GLU A 985 -43.32 38.66 26.99
CA GLU A 985 -42.84 39.50 25.87
C GLU A 985 -41.53 38.98 25.29
N ASP A 986 -40.59 38.58 26.17
CA ASP A 986 -39.31 38.01 25.75
C ASP A 986 -39.53 36.70 24.98
N ALA A 987 -40.49 35.87 25.44
CA ALA A 987 -40.84 34.60 24.80
C ALA A 987 -41.32 34.77 23.34
N ILE A 988 -42.06 35.84 23.03
CA ILE A 988 -42.53 36.15 21.66
C ILE A 988 -41.35 36.27 20.70
N ALA A 989 -40.27 36.95 21.10
CA ALA A 989 -39.13 37.20 20.23
C ALA A 989 -38.43 35.91 19.78
N TYR A 990 -38.35 34.90 20.65
CA TYR A 990 -37.73 33.61 20.34
C TYR A 990 -38.70 32.68 19.59
N LEU A 991 -39.96 32.58 20.01
CA LEU A 991 -40.95 31.75 19.31
C LEU A 991 -41.24 32.28 17.90
N ALA A 992 -41.26 33.60 17.68
CA ALA A 992 -41.40 34.16 16.34
C ALA A 992 -40.27 33.70 15.40
N ARG A 993 -39.03 33.64 15.86
CA ARG A 993 -37.89 33.14 15.05
C ARG A 993 -38.04 31.69 14.65
N THR A 994 -38.70 30.87 15.47
CA THR A 994 -38.95 29.47 15.09
C THR A 994 -39.90 29.34 13.90
N THR A 995 -40.67 30.38 13.56
CA THR A 995 -41.53 30.40 12.37
C THR A 995 -40.77 30.76 11.09
N GLU A 996 -39.52 31.24 11.20
CA GLU A 996 -38.69 31.65 10.06
C GLU A 996 -37.97 30.47 9.38
N ILE A 997 -38.12 29.25 9.89
CA ILE A 997 -37.52 28.06 9.30
C ILE A 997 -38.27 27.69 8.02
N ASP A 998 -37.53 27.13 7.07
CA ASP A 998 -38.06 26.73 5.77
C ASP A 998 -38.99 25.48 5.83
N ILE A 999 -39.63 25.19 6.97
CA ILE A 999 -40.60 24.10 7.21
C ILE A 999 -41.73 24.64 8.08
N TYR A 1000 -42.96 24.18 7.83
CA TYR A 1000 -44.12 24.55 8.62
C TYR A 1000 -44.23 23.69 9.90
N LEU A 1001 -44.25 24.35 11.06
CA LEU A 1001 -44.44 23.71 12.38
C LEU A 1001 -45.57 24.43 13.15
N PRO A 1002 -46.71 23.78 13.42
CA PRO A 1002 -47.89 24.44 13.99
C PRO A 1002 -47.71 24.84 15.47
N ASP A 1003 -46.89 24.12 16.22
CA ASP A 1003 -46.73 24.30 17.66
C ASP A 1003 -46.22 25.70 18.03
N SER A 1004 -45.25 26.23 17.28
CA SER A 1004 -44.73 27.58 17.47
C SER A 1004 -45.82 28.65 17.34
N TRP A 1005 -46.69 28.51 16.34
CA TRP A 1005 -47.82 29.40 16.13
C TRP A 1005 -48.87 29.26 17.24
N GLY A 1006 -49.10 28.03 17.73
CA GLY A 1006 -49.99 27.76 18.85
C GLY A 1006 -49.53 28.44 20.14
N PHE A 1007 -48.25 28.33 20.50
CA PHE A 1007 -47.71 29.03 21.68
C PHE A 1007 -47.71 30.55 21.53
N LEU A 1008 -47.39 31.09 20.34
CA LEU A 1008 -47.54 32.52 20.06
C LEU A 1008 -48.99 32.99 20.24
N ALA A 1009 -49.96 32.18 19.83
CA ALA A 1009 -51.38 32.49 20.02
C ALA A 1009 -51.75 32.54 21.50
N ILE A 1010 -51.34 31.54 22.29
CA ILE A 1010 -51.55 31.48 23.74
C ILE A 1010 -50.92 32.68 24.46
N ILE A 1011 -49.69 33.05 24.10
CA ILE A 1011 -49.02 34.21 24.70
C ILE A 1011 -49.79 35.50 24.40
N ASN A 1012 -50.19 35.70 23.15
CA ASN A 1012 -50.96 36.89 22.77
C ASN A 1012 -52.33 36.94 23.46
N LEU A 1013 -52.99 35.79 23.68
CA LEU A 1013 -54.22 35.73 24.49
C LEU A 1013 -53.95 36.16 25.94
N ARG A 1014 -52.89 35.65 26.57
CA ARG A 1014 -52.51 36.01 27.95
C ARG A 1014 -52.15 37.49 28.11
N LEU A 1015 -51.70 38.15 27.04
CA LEU A 1015 -51.40 39.58 26.99
C LEU A 1015 -52.59 40.46 26.56
N GLY A 1016 -53.76 39.87 26.30
CA GLY A 1016 -54.96 40.60 25.83
C GLY A 1016 -54.90 41.06 24.36
N ARG A 1017 -53.95 40.55 23.57
CA ARG A 1017 -53.74 40.88 22.14
C ARG A 1017 -54.58 39.98 21.24
N ASN A 1018 -55.90 40.05 21.38
CA ASN A 1018 -56.82 39.04 20.84
C ASN A 1018 -56.82 38.95 19.30
N LYS A 1019 -56.64 40.08 18.57
CA LYS A 1019 -56.49 40.10 17.10
C LYS A 1019 -55.27 39.29 16.63
N LEU A 1020 -54.12 39.50 17.27
CA LEU A 1020 -52.86 38.81 16.95
C LEU A 1020 -52.94 37.33 17.32
N ALA A 1021 -53.53 37.00 18.47
CA ALA A 1021 -53.78 35.63 18.86
C ALA A 1021 -54.63 34.87 17.83
N LEU A 1022 -55.71 35.47 17.34
CA LEU A 1022 -56.56 34.88 16.30
C LEU A 1022 -55.79 34.63 15.00
N ASN A 1023 -54.94 35.57 14.58
CA ASN A 1023 -54.09 35.39 13.40
C ASN A 1023 -53.09 34.24 13.59
N CYS A 1024 -52.46 34.14 14.76
CA CYS A 1024 -51.55 33.03 15.07
C CYS A 1024 -52.28 31.68 15.06
N TRP A 1025 -53.51 31.60 15.60
CA TRP A 1025 -54.33 30.39 15.55
C TRP A 1025 -54.70 29.96 14.13
N LYS A 1026 -55.01 30.92 13.25
CA LYS A 1026 -55.23 30.65 11.82
C LYS A 1026 -53.98 30.05 11.17
N MET A 1027 -52.80 30.61 11.46
CA MET A 1027 -51.53 30.07 10.97
C MET A 1027 -51.25 28.68 11.54
N ALA A 1028 -51.48 28.44 12.83
CA ALA A 1028 -51.30 27.13 13.48
C ALA A 1028 -52.22 26.01 12.93
N LYS A 1029 -53.31 26.40 12.24
CA LYS A 1029 -54.30 25.48 11.65
C LYS A 1029 -54.40 25.57 10.13
N GLN A 1030 -53.39 26.15 9.49
CA GLN A 1030 -53.34 26.30 8.04
C GLN A 1030 -53.39 24.96 7.29
N TYR A 1031 -52.75 23.93 7.85
CA TYR A 1031 -52.69 22.56 7.31
C TYR A 1031 -53.31 21.58 8.33
N PRO A 1032 -54.64 21.33 8.28
CA PRO A 1032 -55.35 20.54 9.29
C PRO A 1032 -54.88 19.09 9.43
N GLU A 1033 -54.25 18.54 8.40
CA GLU A 1033 -53.63 17.22 8.36
C GLU A 1033 -52.40 17.09 9.28
N ILE A 1034 -51.78 18.22 9.64
CA ILE A 1034 -50.64 18.27 10.58
C ILE A 1034 -51.19 18.46 11.99
N THR A 1035 -51.00 17.46 12.84
CA THR A 1035 -51.45 17.48 14.24
C THR A 1035 -50.58 18.37 15.09
N MET A 1036 -51.18 19.32 15.81
CA MET A 1036 -50.47 20.16 16.79
C MET A 1036 -50.28 19.39 18.12
N SER A 1037 -49.20 19.66 18.84
CA SER A 1037 -48.88 18.96 20.10
C SER A 1037 -49.99 19.13 21.16
N PRO A 1038 -50.33 18.06 21.91
CA PRO A 1038 -51.25 18.13 23.04
C PRO A 1038 -50.85 19.18 24.09
N CYS A 1039 -49.55 19.46 24.25
CA CYS A 1039 -49.06 20.45 25.21
C CYS A 1039 -49.62 21.85 24.96
N VAL A 1040 -49.78 22.24 23.69
CA VAL A 1040 -50.36 23.54 23.33
C VAL A 1040 -51.82 23.61 23.80
N TYR A 1041 -52.59 22.54 23.60
CA TYR A 1041 -53.97 22.47 24.06
C TYR A 1041 -54.08 22.48 25.58
N ASN A 1042 -53.20 21.75 26.26
CA ASN A 1042 -53.15 21.75 27.73
C ASN A 1042 -52.87 23.15 28.30
N GLU A 1043 -51.99 23.93 27.66
CA GLU A 1043 -51.75 25.31 28.08
C GLU A 1043 -52.92 26.24 27.74
N LEU A 1044 -53.61 26.01 26.63
CA LEU A 1044 -54.82 26.77 26.27
C LEU A 1044 -55.96 26.53 27.28
N ASP A 1045 -56.15 25.28 27.72
CA ASP A 1045 -57.18 24.89 28.69
C ASP A 1045 -57.00 25.55 30.07
N LYS A 1046 -55.79 26.02 30.40
CA LYS A 1046 -55.52 26.80 31.61
C LYS A 1046 -56.10 28.22 31.54
N ILE A 1047 -56.41 28.73 30.36
CA ILE A 1047 -56.98 30.07 30.15
C ILE A 1047 -58.50 29.97 30.22
N LYS A 1048 -59.12 30.69 31.15
CA LYS A 1048 -60.58 30.73 31.26
C LYS A 1048 -61.17 31.64 30.20
N TYR A 1049 -62.22 31.18 29.54
CA TYR A 1049 -62.96 31.96 28.54
C TYR A 1049 -63.54 33.27 29.11
N SER A 1050 -63.80 33.34 30.42
CA SER A 1050 -64.30 34.53 31.11
C SER A 1050 -63.30 35.68 31.16
N ASP A 1051 -62.00 35.36 31.01
CA ASP A 1051 -60.90 36.29 31.21
C ASP A 1051 -60.42 36.89 29.87
N ILE A 1052 -61.09 36.53 28.76
CA ILE A 1052 -60.75 36.94 27.39
C ILE A 1052 -61.85 37.87 26.87
N ASP A 1053 -61.48 39.08 26.47
CA ASP A 1053 -62.40 40.02 25.79
C ASP A 1053 -62.55 39.67 24.30
N LEU A 1054 -63.68 39.07 23.93
CA LEU A 1054 -63.92 38.57 22.56
C LEU A 1054 -64.17 39.70 21.53
N LEU A 1055 -64.27 40.96 21.95
CA LEU A 1055 -64.45 42.10 21.05
C LEU A 1055 -63.11 42.51 20.44
N VAL A 1056 -62.91 42.15 19.17
CA VAL A 1056 -61.77 42.58 18.36
C VAL A 1056 -62.20 43.83 17.57
N ASP A 1057 -62.06 45.01 18.16
CA ASP A 1057 -62.33 46.26 17.44
C ASP A 1057 -61.32 46.45 16.29
N ASP A 1058 -61.82 46.77 15.10
CA ASP A 1058 -60.99 47.10 13.94
C ASP A 1058 -60.38 48.51 14.09
N ASP A 1059 -59.05 48.55 13.95
CA ASP A 1059 -58.15 49.68 13.73
C ASP A 1059 -58.59 51.06 14.28
N GLN A 1060 -58.10 51.44 15.47
CA GLN A 1060 -57.93 52.85 15.82
C GLN A 1060 -56.51 53.33 15.44
N PRO A 1061 -56.37 54.49 14.78
CA PRO A 1061 -55.07 55.02 14.39
C PRO A 1061 -54.28 55.46 15.63
N THR A 1062 -53.04 55.03 15.69
CA THR A 1062 -52.03 55.41 16.68
C THR A 1062 -51.94 56.94 16.82
N THR A 1063 -52.45 57.48 17.93
CA THR A 1063 -52.04 58.79 18.41
C THR A 1063 -50.68 58.66 19.07
N VAL A 1064 -49.68 59.24 18.41
CA VAL A 1064 -48.35 59.48 18.95
C VAL A 1064 -48.48 60.33 20.21
N ASN A 1065 -48.19 59.75 21.38
CA ASN A 1065 -47.87 60.53 22.57
C ASN A 1065 -46.37 60.46 22.82
N LYS A 1066 -45.69 61.53 22.41
CA LYS A 1066 -44.43 61.97 23.00
C LYS A 1066 -44.66 62.26 24.48
N SER A 1067 -43.95 61.59 25.37
CA SER A 1067 -43.31 62.26 26.52
C SER A 1067 -42.22 61.36 27.09
N ALA A 1068 -41.03 61.94 27.13
CA ALA A 1068 -39.86 61.40 27.81
C ALA A 1068 -40.02 61.47 29.33
N ASN A 1069 -39.50 60.49 30.07
CA ASN A 1069 -38.43 60.68 31.05
C ASN A 1069 -38.20 59.43 31.92
N ILE A 1070 -36.90 59.09 32.02
CA ILE A 1070 -36.20 58.15 32.92
C ILE A 1070 -36.28 56.68 32.52
#